data_AF-A0AAV8QM89-F1
#
_entry.id   AF-A0AAV8QM89-F1
#
_cell.length_a   1.000
_cell.length_b   1.000
_cell.length_c   1.000
_cell.angle_alpha   90.00
_cell.angle_beta   90.00
_cell.angle_gamma   90.00
#
_symmetry.space_group_name_H-M   'P 1'
#
loop_
_entity.id
_entity.type
_entity.pdbx_description
1 polymer ?
#
loop_
_entity_poly.entity_id
_entity_poly.type
_entity_poly.pdbx_seq_one_letter_code
_entity_poly.pdbx_strand_id
1 'polypeptide(L)'
;MASAMTSQASSLKRRDTTAATTGLREGDQLIVTPLGAGNEVGRSCVYMSYRGKIVLFDCGIHPAYSGMAALPYFDEIDPSTIDVLLVTHFHLDHAASLPYFLEKTTFRGRVFMTHATKAIYKLLLSDYVKVSKVSVEDMLYDEQDILRTMDKIEVIDFHQTLEVNGIRFWCYTAGHVLGAAMFMVDIAGVRVLYTGDYSREEDRHLRAAEIPQFSPDICIIESTYGVQLHQPRHIREKRFTDVIHSTITQGGRVLIPAFALGRAQELLLILDEFWSNHPELHNIPIYYASPLAKRCMAVYQTYINAMNERIRNQFANSNPFDFKHISPLKSIENFDDVGPSVVMASPGGLQSGLSRQLFDKWCSDKKNACVIPGYVVEGTLAKTIINEPKEVTLMNGLAAPLNMQVYYISFSAHADFGQTSAFLSELMPPNIILVHGEANEMGRLKQKLIAQFADKNTKIMSPKNCQSVEMYFTSEKMAKTIGRLAEKTPEVGETVSGLLVKKGFTYQIMAPDDLHVFSQLSTANITQRISIPYSGAFSVIKHRLKQIYESVDAPTEETDAPTLIVHDRVTIRQETEKYVTMQWSSDPISDMVSDSVVAMILNISREGPKITAVAEAEKTQEEMEKMAHKVVYSLLVSLFGDVKVGEEGKLIVTVDGDVARLDGKNGEVECDNEGLKERVKTAFRRIQSAVRPIPLSAS
;
A
#
# COMPACT_ATOMS: atom_id res chain seq x y z
N MET A 1 4.32 -48.11 54.08
CA MET A 1 4.09 -49.19 53.10
C MET A 1 3.44 -48.57 51.87
N ALA A 2 3.84 -49.05 50.67
CA ALA A 2 3.59 -48.54 49.30
C ALA A 2 4.36 -47.23 48.97
N SER A 3 5.52 -47.19 48.27
CA SER A 3 5.93 -47.76 46.97
C SER A 3 4.99 -47.31 45.83
N ALA A 4 5.39 -46.67 44.71
CA ALA A 4 6.69 -46.67 44.04
C ALA A 4 6.86 -45.52 43.00
N MET A 5 8.12 -45.37 42.56
CA MET A 5 8.60 -45.06 41.20
C MET A 5 8.73 -43.60 40.72
N THR A 6 9.94 -43.10 40.93
CA THR A 6 10.65 -42.06 40.16
C THR A 6 11.13 -42.59 38.79
N SER A 7 10.76 -41.92 37.70
CA SER A 7 11.43 -42.03 36.39
C SER A 7 12.10 -40.71 36.04
N GLN A 8 13.43 -40.73 35.93
CA GLN A 8 14.27 -39.63 35.43
C GLN A 8 13.94 -39.34 33.96
N ALA A 9 13.66 -38.07 33.64
CA ALA A 9 13.66 -37.58 32.27
C ALA A 9 14.85 -36.61 32.10
N SER A 10 15.71 -36.98 31.16
CA SER A 10 16.95 -36.33 30.76
C SER A 10 16.75 -34.89 30.24
N SER A 11 17.65 -34.02 30.65
CA SER A 11 17.80 -32.63 30.20
C SER A 11 18.18 -32.52 28.73
N LEU A 12 17.23 -32.05 27.91
CA LEU A 12 17.53 -31.50 26.58
C LEU A 12 17.78 -29.99 26.73
N LYS A 13 19.06 -29.63 26.63
CA LYS A 13 19.55 -28.24 26.60
C LYS A 13 18.78 -27.44 25.55
N ARG A 14 18.21 -26.31 26.00
CA ARG A 14 17.80 -25.18 25.14
C ARG A 14 18.93 -24.86 24.16
N ARG A 15 18.67 -25.03 22.87
CA ARG A 15 19.49 -24.45 21.82
C ARG A 15 19.25 -22.94 21.84
N ASP A 16 20.32 -22.19 22.00
CA ASP A 16 20.35 -20.73 22.02
C ASP A 16 19.58 -20.13 20.84
N THR A 17 18.60 -19.29 21.16
CA THR A 17 17.90 -18.40 20.25
C THR A 17 18.76 -17.16 19.97
N THR A 18 19.83 -17.32 19.20
CA THR A 18 20.69 -16.22 18.74
C THR A 18 20.72 -16.09 17.21
N ALA A 19 19.67 -16.57 16.51
CA ALA A 19 19.58 -16.51 15.04
C ALA A 19 18.32 -15.79 14.50
N ALA A 20 17.57 -15.05 15.32
CA ALA A 20 16.29 -14.43 14.90
C ALA A 20 16.39 -12.96 14.46
N THR A 21 17.58 -12.35 14.45
CA THR A 21 17.76 -10.91 14.17
C THR A 21 18.32 -10.58 12.78
N THR A 22 18.57 -11.57 11.92
CA THR A 22 19.16 -11.37 10.57
C THR A 22 18.14 -11.42 9.42
N GLY A 23 16.83 -11.45 9.69
CA GLY A 23 15.80 -11.71 8.67
C GLY A 23 14.84 -10.57 8.31
N LEU A 24 14.85 -9.43 9.01
CA LEU A 24 13.90 -8.35 8.76
C LEU A 24 14.36 -7.51 7.57
N ARG A 25 13.75 -7.70 6.41
CA ARG A 25 13.94 -6.83 5.24
C ARG A 25 13.12 -5.55 5.44
N GLU A 26 13.66 -4.38 5.07
CA GLU A 26 12.93 -3.09 5.12
C GLU A 26 11.54 -3.16 4.46
N GLY A 27 11.37 -4.03 3.45
CA GLY A 27 10.08 -4.24 2.77
C GLY A 27 9.02 -5.02 3.56
N ASP A 28 9.30 -5.53 4.76
CA ASP A 28 8.31 -6.27 5.56
C ASP A 28 7.75 -5.43 6.72
N GLN A 29 8.22 -4.20 6.89
CA GLN A 29 7.76 -3.25 7.90
C GLN A 29 6.60 -2.42 7.37
N LEU A 30 5.48 -2.45 8.08
CA LEU A 30 4.32 -1.56 7.91
C LEU A 30 4.36 -0.52 9.04
N ILE A 31 4.24 0.76 8.68
CA ILE A 31 4.26 1.88 9.61
C ILE A 31 2.94 2.63 9.50
N VAL A 32 2.29 2.88 10.64
CA VAL A 32 1.13 3.77 10.75
C VAL A 32 1.46 4.92 11.69
N THR A 33 1.29 6.16 11.23
CA THR A 33 1.61 7.37 11.99
C THR A 33 0.43 8.34 11.91
N PRO A 34 -0.29 8.60 13.01
CA PRO A 34 -1.26 9.69 13.04
C PRO A 34 -0.51 11.03 12.96
N LEU A 35 -0.79 11.83 11.94
CA LEU A 35 -0.33 13.22 11.82
C LEU A 35 -1.37 14.20 12.41
N GLY A 36 -2.53 13.69 12.79
CA GLY A 36 -3.58 14.36 13.54
C GLY A 36 -4.58 13.32 14.03
N ALA A 37 -5.46 13.70 14.97
CA ALA A 37 -6.39 12.80 15.65
C ALA A 37 -5.74 11.66 16.48
N GLY A 38 -4.43 11.71 16.74
CA GLY A 38 -3.74 10.83 17.69
C GLY A 38 -3.88 11.35 19.12
N ASN A 39 -4.73 10.73 19.93
CA ASN A 39 -5.15 11.20 21.28
C ASN A 39 -5.86 12.57 21.30
N GLU A 40 -6.47 12.97 20.20
CA GLU A 40 -7.34 14.15 20.11
C GLU A 40 -8.50 13.92 19.12
N VAL A 41 -9.48 14.83 19.11
CA VAL A 41 -10.55 14.90 18.11
C VAL A 41 -10.33 16.18 17.29
N GLY A 42 -10.28 16.06 15.96
CA GLY A 42 -9.91 17.14 15.05
C GLY A 42 -8.69 16.83 14.19
N ARG A 43 -8.56 17.52 13.05
CA ARG A 43 -7.46 17.40 12.07
C ARG A 43 -7.05 15.97 11.73
N SER A 44 -8.02 15.06 11.59
CA SER A 44 -7.81 13.67 11.21
C SER A 44 -6.94 13.56 9.96
N CYS A 45 -5.83 12.85 10.12
CA CYS A 45 -4.82 12.63 9.10
C CYS A 45 -3.93 11.47 9.56
N VAL A 46 -4.03 10.32 8.90
CA VAL A 46 -3.27 9.11 9.27
C VAL A 46 -2.41 8.68 8.09
N TYR A 47 -1.10 8.69 8.28
CA TYR A 47 -0.12 8.23 7.32
C TYR A 47 0.12 6.73 7.49
N MET A 48 0.15 5.99 6.39
CA MET A 48 0.50 4.58 6.37
C MET A 48 1.52 4.31 5.26
N SER A 49 2.62 3.62 5.60
CA SER A 49 3.59 3.11 4.62
C SER A 49 3.76 1.60 4.74
N TYR A 50 3.78 0.92 3.59
CA TYR A 50 4.12 -0.50 3.50
C TYR A 50 4.70 -0.81 2.13
N ARG A 51 5.84 -1.52 2.07
CA ARG A 51 6.47 -1.96 0.81
C ARG A 51 6.72 -0.85 -0.21
N GLY A 52 7.14 0.32 0.27
CA GLY A 52 7.39 1.51 -0.57
C GLY A 52 6.13 2.10 -1.19
N LYS A 53 4.95 1.82 -0.61
CA LYS A 53 3.66 2.40 -0.95
C LYS A 53 3.15 3.21 0.21
N ILE A 54 2.61 4.39 -0.08
CA ILE A 54 2.20 5.35 0.94
C ILE A 54 0.74 5.74 0.71
N VAL A 55 -0.07 5.58 1.74
CA VAL A 55 -1.48 5.98 1.78
C VAL A 55 -1.67 6.99 2.89
N LEU A 56 -2.37 8.08 2.57
CA LEU A 56 -2.84 9.05 3.56
C LEU A 56 -4.35 8.92 3.72
N PHE A 57 -4.82 8.70 4.95
CA PHE A 57 -6.22 8.66 5.28
C PHE A 57 -6.65 9.99 5.90
N ASP A 58 -7.66 10.61 5.30
CA ASP A 58 -8.20 11.93 5.66
C ASP A 58 -7.16 13.07 5.65
N CYS A 59 -7.67 14.29 5.61
CA CYS A 59 -6.91 15.53 5.56
C CYS A 59 -7.79 16.67 6.09
N GLY A 60 -7.96 16.71 7.41
CA GLY A 60 -8.84 17.66 8.09
C GLY A 60 -8.16 18.84 8.77
N ILE A 61 -8.96 19.70 9.42
CA ILE A 61 -8.47 20.79 10.30
C ILE A 61 -8.94 20.60 11.74
N HIS A 62 -8.22 21.18 12.69
CA HIS A 62 -8.63 21.18 14.09
C HIS A 62 -9.59 22.37 14.35
N PRO A 63 -10.85 22.15 14.73
CA PRO A 63 -11.84 23.23 14.82
C PRO A 63 -11.56 24.28 15.89
N ALA A 64 -10.74 23.95 16.90
CA ALA A 64 -10.40 24.87 17.99
C ALA A 64 -9.14 25.73 17.72
N TYR A 65 -8.43 25.49 16.62
CA TYR A 65 -7.23 26.25 16.24
C TYR A 65 -7.49 27.03 14.94
N SER A 66 -6.64 28.02 14.68
CA SER A 66 -6.72 28.88 13.49
C SER A 66 -5.39 28.87 12.73
N GLY A 67 -5.44 29.21 11.45
CA GLY A 67 -4.27 29.27 10.58
C GLY A 67 -3.51 27.95 10.51
N MET A 68 -2.19 28.03 10.39
CA MET A 68 -1.31 26.86 10.25
C MET A 68 -1.39 25.89 11.44
N ALA A 69 -1.71 26.36 12.65
CA ALA A 69 -1.84 25.52 13.84
C ALA A 69 -3.04 24.56 13.78
N ALA A 70 -4.02 24.83 12.93
CA ALA A 70 -5.17 23.94 12.71
C ALA A 70 -4.84 22.75 11.80
N LEU A 71 -3.72 22.79 11.09
CA LEU A 71 -3.32 21.71 10.19
C LEU A 71 -2.81 20.48 10.95
N PRO A 72 -2.87 19.29 10.31
CA PRO A 72 -2.05 18.15 10.70
C PRO A 72 -0.55 18.47 10.60
N TYR A 73 0.28 17.64 11.24
CA TYR A 73 1.74 17.73 11.22
C TYR A 73 2.32 17.25 9.86
N PHE A 74 2.06 18.01 8.79
CA PHE A 74 2.54 17.70 7.44
C PHE A 74 4.06 17.82 7.28
N ASP A 75 4.74 18.51 8.20
CA ASP A 75 6.18 18.68 8.27
C ASP A 75 6.94 17.37 8.59
N GLU A 76 6.24 16.37 9.15
CA GLU A 76 6.81 15.05 9.45
C GLU A 76 6.88 14.11 8.23
N ILE A 77 6.32 14.52 7.10
CA ILE A 77 6.27 13.69 5.88
C ILE A 77 6.66 14.51 4.64
N ASP A 78 7.02 13.81 3.56
CA ASP A 78 7.13 14.43 2.24
C ASP A 78 5.85 14.16 1.43
N PRO A 79 4.98 15.17 1.21
CA PRO A 79 3.74 15.00 0.44
C PRO A 79 3.95 14.46 -0.97
N SER A 80 5.14 14.66 -1.57
CA SER A 80 5.43 14.19 -2.94
C SER A 80 5.52 12.67 -3.05
N THR A 81 5.70 11.98 -1.93
CA THR A 81 5.86 10.52 -1.86
C THR A 81 4.55 9.75 -1.72
N ILE A 82 3.45 10.44 -1.42
CA ILE A 82 2.14 9.82 -1.17
C ILE A 82 1.53 9.37 -2.50
N ASP A 83 1.18 8.08 -2.60
CA ASP A 83 0.54 7.51 -3.79
C ASP A 83 -0.96 7.82 -3.82
N VAL A 84 -1.65 7.61 -2.69
CA VAL A 84 -3.11 7.66 -2.58
C VAL A 84 -3.53 8.41 -1.31
N LEU A 85 -4.48 9.34 -1.46
CA LEU A 85 -5.18 10.00 -0.36
C LEU A 85 -6.65 9.59 -0.37
N LEU A 86 -7.14 9.02 0.73
CA LEU A 86 -8.52 8.53 0.86
C LEU A 86 -9.26 9.40 1.87
N VAL A 87 -10.31 10.11 1.45
CA VAL A 87 -11.14 10.92 2.35
C VAL A 87 -12.44 10.18 2.68
N THR A 88 -12.63 9.86 3.95
CA THR A 88 -13.74 9.07 4.49
C THR A 88 -15.07 9.79 4.35
N HIS A 89 -15.12 11.06 4.73
CA HIS A 89 -16.34 11.85 4.72
C HIS A 89 -16.07 13.36 4.71
N PHE A 90 -17.14 14.14 4.58
CA PHE A 90 -17.03 15.57 4.28
C PHE A 90 -16.83 16.48 5.49
N HIS A 91 -16.79 15.98 6.74
CA HIS A 91 -16.63 16.86 7.90
C HIS A 91 -15.28 17.60 7.88
N LEU A 92 -15.25 18.77 8.53
CA LEU A 92 -14.11 19.68 8.45
C LEU A 92 -12.83 19.06 9.02
N ASP A 93 -12.96 18.33 10.11
CA ASP A 93 -11.93 17.57 10.78
C ASP A 93 -11.43 16.35 10.00
N HIS A 94 -12.02 16.02 8.84
CA HIS A 94 -11.55 14.95 7.96
C HIS A 94 -11.19 15.43 6.54
N ALA A 95 -11.69 16.59 6.09
CA ALA A 95 -11.51 17.01 4.69
C ALA A 95 -11.06 18.47 4.51
N ALA A 96 -11.11 19.32 5.54
CA ALA A 96 -10.93 20.76 5.33
C ALA A 96 -9.49 21.23 5.15
N SER A 97 -8.46 20.41 5.41
CA SER A 97 -7.09 20.78 5.04
C SER A 97 -6.72 20.32 3.63
N LEU A 98 -7.60 19.56 2.95
CA LEU A 98 -7.36 19.07 1.60
C LEU A 98 -7.06 20.17 0.57
N PRO A 99 -7.75 21.34 0.52
CA PRO A 99 -7.37 22.42 -0.41
C PRO A 99 -5.95 22.92 -0.18
N TYR A 100 -5.56 23.12 1.08
CA TYR A 100 -4.19 23.48 1.43
C TYR A 100 -3.22 22.38 0.97
N PHE A 101 -3.53 21.12 1.26
CA PHE A 101 -2.67 19.99 0.93
C PHE A 101 -2.45 19.82 -0.57
N LEU A 102 -3.49 19.99 -1.40
CA LEU A 102 -3.41 19.77 -2.85
C LEU A 102 -2.86 20.96 -3.65
N GLU A 103 -3.00 22.18 -3.14
CA GLU A 103 -2.63 23.41 -3.86
C GLU A 103 -1.36 24.06 -3.32
N LYS A 104 -1.03 23.87 -2.04
CA LYS A 104 0.07 24.56 -1.36
C LYS A 104 1.23 23.63 -0.96
N THR A 105 1.17 22.34 -1.29
CA THR A 105 2.25 21.37 -1.01
C THR A 105 2.78 20.71 -2.29
N THR A 106 3.77 19.83 -2.15
CA THR A 106 4.41 19.08 -3.24
C THR A 106 3.64 17.80 -3.63
N PHE A 107 2.44 17.57 -3.10
CA PHE A 107 1.63 16.37 -3.36
C PHE A 107 1.35 16.14 -4.86
N ARG A 108 1.54 14.89 -5.31
CA ARG A 108 1.32 14.45 -6.70
C ARG A 108 0.52 13.16 -6.83
N GLY A 109 0.06 12.60 -5.71
CA GLY A 109 -0.73 11.37 -5.67
C GLY A 109 -2.16 11.57 -6.19
N ARG A 110 -2.98 10.52 -6.05
CA ARG A 110 -4.40 10.53 -6.42
C ARG A 110 -5.27 10.61 -5.19
N VAL A 111 -6.40 11.32 -5.29
CA VAL A 111 -7.32 11.57 -4.17
C VAL A 111 -8.67 10.91 -4.47
N PHE A 112 -9.24 10.20 -3.50
CA PHE A 112 -10.54 9.55 -3.67
C PHE A 112 -11.55 9.94 -2.58
N MET A 113 -12.78 10.15 -3.01
CA MET A 113 -13.97 10.38 -2.18
C MET A 113 -15.13 9.57 -2.73
N THR A 114 -16.16 9.32 -1.91
CA THR A 114 -17.45 8.89 -2.48
C THR A 114 -18.13 10.03 -3.23
N HIS A 115 -19.07 9.69 -4.11
CA HIS A 115 -19.81 10.67 -4.89
C HIS A 115 -20.48 11.74 -4.02
N ALA A 116 -21.17 11.35 -2.96
CA ALA A 116 -21.85 12.28 -2.06
C ALA A 116 -20.85 13.13 -1.27
N THR A 117 -19.75 12.54 -0.77
CA THR A 117 -18.69 13.28 -0.07
C THR A 117 -18.11 14.37 -0.94
N LYS A 118 -17.76 14.10 -2.21
CA LYS A 118 -17.23 15.11 -3.14
C LYS A 118 -18.21 16.27 -3.39
N ALA A 119 -19.50 15.97 -3.56
CA ALA A 119 -20.51 17.00 -3.80
C ALA A 119 -20.73 17.91 -2.58
N ILE A 120 -20.78 17.31 -1.38
CA ILE A 120 -21.00 18.04 -0.13
C ILE A 120 -19.74 18.81 0.29
N TYR A 121 -18.56 18.24 0.09
CA TYR A 121 -17.26 18.84 0.34
C TYR A 121 -17.15 20.26 -0.24
N LYS A 122 -17.51 20.44 -1.51
CA LYS A 122 -17.49 21.76 -2.17
C LYS A 122 -18.35 22.78 -1.43
N LEU A 123 -19.58 22.39 -1.08
CA LEU A 123 -20.52 23.29 -0.40
C LEU A 123 -20.04 23.63 1.01
N LEU A 124 -19.61 22.62 1.77
CA LEU A 124 -19.19 22.81 3.15
C LEU A 124 -17.93 23.67 3.25
N LEU A 125 -16.92 23.43 2.41
CA LEU A 125 -15.70 24.22 2.45
C LEU A 125 -15.92 25.66 1.97
N SER A 126 -16.80 25.88 0.99
CA SER A 126 -17.23 27.24 0.62
C SER A 126 -17.92 27.96 1.78
N ASP A 127 -18.68 27.27 2.64
CA ASP A 127 -19.24 27.85 3.87
C ASP A 127 -18.14 28.19 4.86
N TYR A 128 -17.23 27.24 5.09
CA TYR A 128 -16.14 27.38 6.04
C TYR A 128 -15.29 28.61 5.74
N VAL A 129 -14.88 28.82 4.49
CA VAL A 129 -14.11 30.01 4.07
C VAL A 129 -14.91 31.31 4.28
N LYS A 130 -16.24 31.29 4.13
CA LYS A 130 -17.10 32.49 4.33
C LYS A 130 -17.38 32.80 5.80
N VAL A 131 -17.53 31.76 6.62
CA VAL A 131 -17.84 31.87 8.06
C VAL A 131 -16.59 32.14 8.90
N SER A 132 -15.43 31.69 8.41
CA SER A 132 -14.14 31.92 9.03
C SER A 132 -13.81 33.43 9.02
N LYS A 133 -13.86 34.06 10.20
CA LYS A 133 -13.44 35.46 10.41
C LYS A 133 -11.94 35.56 10.71
N VAL A 134 -11.17 34.63 10.17
CA VAL A 134 -9.72 34.60 10.31
C VAL A 134 -9.13 35.77 9.49
N SER A 135 -8.02 36.34 9.96
CA SER A 135 -7.35 37.42 9.25
C SER A 135 -6.97 36.95 7.83
N VAL A 136 -6.85 37.87 6.86
CA VAL A 136 -6.45 37.49 5.49
C VAL A 136 -5.09 36.78 5.50
N GLU A 137 -4.21 37.13 6.44
CA GLU A 137 -2.87 36.55 6.60
C GLU A 137 -2.91 35.11 7.14
N ASP A 138 -3.95 34.76 7.91
CA ASP A 138 -4.10 33.44 8.53
C ASP A 138 -5.04 32.51 7.73
N MET A 139 -5.55 32.94 6.58
CA MET A 139 -6.41 32.13 5.73
C MET A 139 -5.58 31.06 4.98
N LEU A 140 -5.91 29.78 5.21
CA LEU A 140 -5.17 28.65 4.62
C LEU A 140 -5.31 28.55 3.10
N TYR A 141 -6.49 28.89 2.57
CA TYR A 141 -6.84 28.79 1.16
C TYR A 141 -8.10 29.61 0.85
N ASP A 142 -8.33 29.91 -0.43
CA ASP A 142 -9.50 30.66 -0.90
C ASP A 142 -10.55 29.76 -1.62
N GLU A 143 -11.66 30.36 -2.08
CA GLU A 143 -12.70 29.62 -2.82
C GLU A 143 -12.19 29.11 -4.18
N GLN A 144 -11.17 29.73 -4.76
CA GLN A 144 -10.57 29.32 -6.02
C GLN A 144 -9.68 28.08 -5.86
N ASP A 145 -8.95 27.98 -4.75
CA ASP A 145 -8.23 26.77 -4.33
C ASP A 145 -9.19 25.59 -4.20
N ILE A 146 -10.36 25.76 -3.56
CA ILE A 146 -11.39 24.71 -3.45
C ILE A 146 -11.88 24.28 -4.84
N LEU A 147 -12.10 25.21 -5.76
CA LEU A 147 -12.55 24.85 -7.11
C LEU A 147 -11.50 24.02 -7.86
N ARG A 148 -10.21 24.33 -7.70
CA ARG A 148 -9.11 23.56 -8.31
C ARG A 148 -9.01 22.14 -7.75
N THR A 149 -9.32 21.93 -6.47
CA THR A 149 -9.29 20.56 -5.90
C THR A 149 -10.36 19.65 -6.48
N MET A 150 -11.51 20.20 -6.89
CA MET A 150 -12.61 19.39 -7.45
C MET A 150 -12.21 18.58 -8.68
N ASP A 151 -11.28 19.09 -9.49
CA ASP A 151 -10.78 18.41 -10.69
C ASP A 151 -9.73 17.33 -10.35
N LYS A 152 -9.06 17.46 -9.20
CA LYS A 152 -8.05 16.50 -8.70
C LYS A 152 -8.66 15.35 -7.89
N ILE A 153 -9.88 15.53 -7.36
CA ILE A 153 -10.57 14.52 -6.55
C ILE A 153 -11.30 13.54 -7.47
N GLU A 154 -10.95 12.27 -7.37
CA GLU A 154 -11.63 11.18 -8.06
C GLU A 154 -12.73 10.58 -7.18
N VAL A 155 -13.72 9.96 -7.83
CA VAL A 155 -14.87 9.35 -7.15
C VAL A 155 -14.76 7.84 -7.15
N ILE A 156 -15.18 7.22 -6.05
CA ILE A 156 -15.29 5.77 -5.89
C ILE A 156 -16.70 5.40 -5.43
N ASP A 157 -17.26 4.36 -6.03
CA ASP A 157 -18.51 3.76 -5.58
C ASP A 157 -18.29 2.81 -4.40
N PHE A 158 -19.30 2.67 -3.54
CA PHE A 158 -19.26 1.66 -2.47
C PHE A 158 -19.05 0.25 -3.08
N HIS A 159 -18.20 -0.54 -2.43
CA HIS A 159 -17.79 -1.90 -2.84
C HIS A 159 -17.04 -2.00 -4.18
N GLN A 160 -16.78 -0.88 -4.86
CA GLN A 160 -15.92 -0.87 -6.04
C GLN A 160 -14.46 -1.04 -5.62
N THR A 161 -13.75 -1.98 -6.24
CA THR A 161 -12.29 -2.11 -6.03
C THR A 161 -11.54 -1.31 -7.08
N LEU A 162 -10.70 -0.39 -6.62
CA LEU A 162 -9.75 0.36 -7.45
C LEU A 162 -8.32 -0.06 -7.10
N GLU A 163 -7.41 0.11 -8.06
CA GLU A 163 -5.97 -0.14 -7.87
C GLU A 163 -5.14 1.04 -8.37
N VAL A 164 -4.25 1.56 -7.52
CA VAL A 164 -3.32 2.63 -7.86
C VAL A 164 -1.92 2.23 -7.42
N ASN A 165 -0.98 2.15 -8.37
CA ASN A 165 0.42 1.81 -8.09
C ASN A 165 0.63 0.52 -7.27
N GLY A 166 -0.28 -0.46 -7.38
CA GLY A 166 -0.26 -1.72 -6.62
C GLY A 166 -0.96 -1.67 -5.24
N ILE A 167 -1.58 -0.54 -4.89
CA ILE A 167 -2.44 -0.38 -3.71
C ILE A 167 -3.86 -0.66 -4.17
N ARG A 168 -4.48 -1.74 -3.68
CA ARG A 168 -5.89 -2.02 -3.94
C ARG A 168 -6.72 -1.44 -2.79
N PHE A 169 -7.84 -0.81 -3.11
CA PHE A 169 -8.73 -0.31 -2.07
C PHE A 169 -10.18 -0.29 -2.55
N TRP A 170 -11.09 -0.38 -1.59
CA TRP A 170 -12.53 -0.27 -1.75
C TRP A 170 -13.11 0.31 -0.46
N CYS A 171 -14.38 0.70 -0.48
CA CYS A 171 -15.01 1.25 0.70
C CYS A 171 -16.38 0.64 1.00
N TYR A 172 -16.74 0.69 2.28
CA TYR A 172 -18.02 0.27 2.83
C TYR A 172 -18.79 1.47 3.36
N THR A 173 -20.11 1.36 3.48
CA THR A 173 -20.93 2.39 4.14
C THR A 173 -20.52 2.54 5.60
N ALA A 174 -20.22 3.77 6.05
CA ALA A 174 -19.90 4.06 7.46
C ALA A 174 -21.12 4.53 8.29
N GLY A 175 -22.27 4.77 7.65
CA GLY A 175 -23.37 5.48 8.32
C GLY A 175 -22.95 6.91 8.62
N HIS A 176 -23.11 7.38 9.86
CA HIS A 176 -22.61 8.68 10.36
C HIS A 176 -23.14 9.94 9.64
N VAL A 177 -22.71 10.16 8.39
CA VAL A 177 -23.21 11.19 7.47
C VAL A 177 -23.34 10.66 6.04
N LEU A 178 -24.11 11.36 5.20
CA LEU A 178 -24.36 10.97 3.81
C LEU A 178 -23.05 10.82 3.01
N GLY A 179 -22.77 9.61 2.54
CA GLY A 179 -21.55 9.32 1.75
C GLY A 179 -20.33 8.92 2.58
N ALA A 180 -20.42 8.87 3.92
CA ALA A 180 -19.30 8.46 4.74
C ALA A 180 -18.90 7.01 4.47
N ALA A 181 -17.59 6.77 4.45
CA ALA A 181 -17.02 5.54 3.96
C ALA A 181 -15.91 5.01 4.87
N MET A 182 -15.94 3.71 5.15
CA MET A 182 -14.82 2.98 5.75
C MET A 182 -13.97 2.40 4.63
N PHE A 183 -12.70 2.78 4.55
CA PHE A 183 -11.80 2.32 3.50
C PHE A 183 -11.05 1.07 3.93
N MET A 184 -11.08 0.06 3.07
CA MET A 184 -10.24 -1.12 3.19
C MET A 184 -9.14 -1.05 2.14
N VAL A 185 -7.90 -1.14 2.59
CA VAL A 185 -6.69 -1.06 1.76
C VAL A 185 -5.96 -2.39 1.83
N ASP A 186 -5.61 -2.95 0.68
CA ASP A 186 -4.86 -4.20 0.51
C ASP A 186 -3.56 -3.92 -0.25
N ILE A 187 -2.44 -4.06 0.45
CA ILE A 187 -1.09 -3.92 -0.11
C ILE A 187 -0.36 -5.24 0.12
N ALA A 188 -0.04 -5.94 -0.97
CA ALA A 188 0.64 -7.23 -0.94
C ALA A 188 -0.04 -8.29 -0.02
N GLY A 189 -1.36 -8.25 0.09
CA GLY A 189 -2.15 -9.20 0.90
C GLY A 189 -2.35 -8.79 2.35
N VAL A 190 -1.67 -7.75 2.85
CA VAL A 190 -1.92 -7.15 4.16
C VAL A 190 -3.08 -6.16 4.04
N ARG A 191 -4.12 -6.35 4.86
CA ARG A 191 -5.36 -5.58 4.81
C ARG A 191 -5.50 -4.64 6.00
N VAL A 192 -5.74 -3.38 5.71
CA VAL A 192 -5.95 -2.32 6.69
C VAL A 192 -7.32 -1.70 6.49
N LEU A 193 -8.16 -1.75 7.51
CA LEU A 193 -9.44 -1.05 7.55
C LEU A 193 -9.26 0.26 8.30
N TYR A 194 -9.61 1.38 7.66
CA TYR A 194 -9.75 2.69 8.30
C TYR A 194 -11.22 3.08 8.33
N THR A 195 -11.79 3.26 9.53
CA THR A 195 -13.23 3.52 9.66
C THR A 195 -13.62 4.96 9.33
N GLY A 196 -12.72 5.92 9.48
CA GLY A 196 -13.13 7.31 9.72
C GLY A 196 -14.08 7.37 10.91
N ASP A 197 -15.07 8.24 10.83
CA ASP A 197 -16.21 8.23 11.75
C ASP A 197 -17.33 7.35 11.23
N TYR A 198 -17.91 6.53 12.10
CA TYR A 198 -18.92 5.54 11.74
C TYR A 198 -20.01 5.41 12.80
N SER A 199 -21.20 4.98 12.38
CA SER A 199 -22.32 4.69 13.28
C SER A 199 -22.92 3.34 12.99
N ARG A 200 -23.16 2.53 14.03
CA ARG A 200 -23.80 1.21 13.89
C ARG A 200 -25.29 1.23 14.18
N GLU A 201 -25.88 2.41 14.41
CA GLU A 201 -27.32 2.60 14.56
C GLU A 201 -27.90 3.20 13.26
N GLU A 202 -28.96 2.60 12.75
CA GLU A 202 -29.72 3.17 11.61
C GLU A 202 -30.54 4.36 12.10
N ASP A 203 -30.38 5.52 11.45
CA ASP A 203 -31.14 6.73 11.78
C ASP A 203 -32.34 6.92 10.82
N ARG A 204 -33.01 8.08 10.81
CA ARG A 204 -34.20 8.27 9.95
C ARG A 204 -33.84 8.25 8.47
N HIS A 205 -32.60 8.57 8.08
CA HIS A 205 -32.20 8.68 6.67
C HIS A 205 -30.96 7.88 6.25
N LEU A 206 -30.05 7.56 7.16
CA LEU A 206 -28.80 6.86 6.88
C LEU A 206 -28.86 5.42 7.33
N ARG A 207 -28.09 4.59 6.62
CA ARG A 207 -27.87 3.18 6.95
C ARG A 207 -26.86 3.09 8.09
N ALA A 208 -26.91 2.00 8.87
CA ALA A 208 -25.83 1.66 9.78
C ALA A 208 -24.55 1.29 8.98
N ALA A 209 -23.40 1.45 9.62
CA ALA A 209 -22.11 1.03 9.10
C ALA A 209 -22.12 -0.48 8.81
N GLU A 210 -21.51 -0.89 7.71
CA GLU A 210 -21.43 -2.30 7.32
C GLU A 210 -20.34 -3.05 8.08
N ILE A 211 -20.42 -4.38 8.12
CA ILE A 211 -19.31 -5.22 8.61
C ILE A 211 -18.63 -5.85 7.40
N PRO A 212 -17.32 -5.63 7.21
CA PRO A 212 -16.56 -6.32 6.18
C PRO A 212 -16.68 -7.84 6.31
N GLN A 213 -16.80 -8.54 5.18
CA GLN A 213 -16.99 -10.00 5.17
C GLN A 213 -15.79 -10.80 5.68
N PHE A 214 -14.65 -10.14 5.89
CA PHE A 214 -13.41 -10.75 6.37
C PHE A 214 -12.72 -9.82 7.35
N SER A 215 -11.98 -10.43 8.28
CA SER A 215 -11.13 -9.73 9.23
C SER A 215 -9.95 -9.04 8.52
N PRO A 216 -9.68 -7.75 8.77
CA PRO A 216 -8.45 -7.11 8.37
C PRO A 216 -7.31 -7.45 9.34
N ASP A 217 -6.07 -7.36 8.87
CA ASP A 217 -4.89 -7.53 9.71
C ASP A 217 -4.73 -6.36 10.71
N ILE A 218 -5.18 -5.16 10.28
CA ILE A 218 -5.15 -3.93 11.07
C ILE A 218 -6.51 -3.22 10.94
N CYS A 219 -7.10 -2.83 12.07
CA CYS A 219 -8.26 -1.95 12.13
C CYS A 219 -7.87 -0.64 12.81
N ILE A 220 -7.86 0.46 12.05
CA ILE A 220 -7.70 1.82 12.54
C ILE A 220 -9.11 2.40 12.75
N ILE A 221 -9.48 2.68 14.00
CA ILE A 221 -10.87 2.94 14.39
C ILE A 221 -10.99 4.20 15.25
N GLU A 222 -12.07 4.97 15.05
CA GLU A 222 -12.37 6.14 15.88
C GLU A 222 -12.62 5.76 17.35
N SER A 223 -12.53 6.74 18.24
CA SER A 223 -12.66 6.57 19.69
C SER A 223 -13.44 7.71 20.36
N THR A 224 -14.27 8.42 19.60
CA THR A 224 -14.91 9.69 19.99
C THR A 224 -15.66 9.60 21.33
N TYR A 225 -16.44 8.53 21.52
CA TYR A 225 -17.25 8.33 22.73
C TYR A 225 -16.59 7.43 23.79
N GLY A 226 -15.36 6.96 23.55
CA GLY A 226 -14.61 6.14 24.50
C GLY A 226 -15.42 5.00 25.10
N VAL A 227 -15.72 5.10 26.40
CA VAL A 227 -16.47 4.09 27.16
C VAL A 227 -17.95 4.45 27.44
N GLN A 228 -18.43 5.54 26.84
CA GLN A 228 -19.80 6.02 26.98
C GLN A 228 -20.79 5.13 26.22
N LEU A 229 -22.05 5.18 26.63
CA LEU A 229 -23.16 4.48 25.98
C LEU A 229 -24.25 5.47 25.62
N HIS A 230 -24.76 5.36 24.39
CA HIS A 230 -25.88 6.17 23.97
C HIS A 230 -27.16 5.72 24.65
N GLN A 231 -28.03 6.67 24.96
CA GLN A 231 -29.41 6.34 25.26
C GLN A 231 -30.10 5.80 24.00
N PRO A 232 -31.05 4.86 24.12
CA PRO A 232 -31.85 4.40 22.99
C PRO A 232 -32.43 5.57 22.19
N ARG A 233 -32.37 5.51 20.85
CA ARG A 233 -32.81 6.61 19.98
C ARG A 233 -34.19 7.17 20.32
N HIS A 234 -35.18 6.31 20.55
CA HIS A 234 -36.55 6.75 20.87
C HIS A 234 -36.63 7.59 22.16
N ILE A 235 -35.75 7.34 23.14
CA ILE A 235 -35.66 8.15 24.37
C ILE A 235 -35.02 9.50 24.07
N ARG A 236 -33.96 9.53 23.24
CA ARG A 236 -33.28 10.76 22.83
C ARG A 236 -34.18 11.66 22.00
N GLU A 237 -34.86 11.09 20.99
CA GLU A 237 -35.83 11.81 20.15
C GLU A 237 -36.95 12.41 21.00
N LYS A 238 -37.54 11.62 21.91
CA LYS A 238 -38.57 12.12 22.82
C LYS A 238 -38.06 13.24 23.71
N ARG A 239 -36.89 13.07 24.35
CA ARG A 239 -36.30 14.10 25.21
C ARG A 239 -36.04 15.40 24.43
N PHE A 240 -35.57 15.28 23.19
CA PHE A 240 -35.34 16.42 22.30
C PHE A 240 -36.62 17.18 22.00
N THR A 241 -37.69 16.48 21.59
CA THR A 241 -38.98 17.11 21.31
C THR A 241 -39.64 17.67 22.57
N ASP A 242 -39.54 16.98 23.71
CA ASP A 242 -40.11 17.42 24.99
C ASP A 242 -39.47 18.73 25.48
N VAL A 243 -38.14 18.84 25.38
CA VAL A 243 -37.41 20.08 25.73
C VAL A 243 -37.88 21.22 24.83
N ILE A 244 -37.90 21.00 23.52
CA ILE A 244 -38.31 22.03 22.55
C ILE A 244 -39.74 22.49 22.81
N HIS A 245 -40.66 21.55 22.96
CA HIS A 245 -42.07 21.81 23.20
C HIS A 245 -42.30 22.59 24.50
N SER A 246 -41.62 22.19 25.58
CA SER A 246 -41.69 22.90 26.86
C SER A 246 -41.20 24.35 26.76
N THR A 247 -40.06 24.58 26.08
CA THR A 247 -39.49 25.92 25.92
C THR A 247 -40.41 26.85 25.12
N ILE A 248 -40.93 26.39 23.97
CA ILE A 248 -41.78 27.22 23.12
C ILE A 248 -43.16 27.49 23.75
N THR A 249 -43.70 26.54 24.52
CA THR A 249 -44.97 26.71 25.26
C THR A 249 -44.85 27.80 26.35
N GLN A 250 -43.66 28.00 26.90
CA GLN A 250 -43.37 29.09 27.85
C GLN A 250 -43.13 30.45 27.17
N GLY A 251 -43.25 30.51 25.84
CA GLY A 251 -42.97 31.69 25.03
C GLY A 251 -41.47 31.95 24.83
N GLY A 252 -40.63 30.94 25.05
CA GLY A 252 -39.19 31.01 24.85
C GLY A 252 -38.76 30.66 23.42
N ARG A 253 -37.48 30.89 23.14
CA ARG A 253 -36.83 30.56 21.86
C ARG A 253 -35.86 29.41 22.06
N VAL A 254 -35.80 28.52 21.07
CA VAL A 254 -34.84 27.41 21.07
C VAL A 254 -33.78 27.64 20.01
N LEU A 255 -32.51 27.65 20.43
CA LEU A 255 -31.36 27.60 19.54
C LEU A 255 -30.84 26.17 19.45
N ILE A 256 -30.64 25.68 18.23
CA ILE A 256 -30.00 24.38 17.94
C ILE A 256 -28.74 24.64 17.12
N PRO A 257 -27.56 24.78 17.74
CA PRO A 257 -26.32 24.98 17.00
C PRO A 257 -25.91 23.68 16.29
N ALA A 258 -25.92 23.68 14.96
CA ALA A 258 -25.55 22.54 14.14
C ALA A 258 -24.93 23.00 12.82
N PHE A 259 -24.02 22.21 12.24
CA PHE A 259 -23.56 22.48 10.88
C PHE A 259 -24.71 22.30 9.88
N ALA A 260 -24.64 23.04 8.77
CA ALA A 260 -25.69 23.02 7.76
C ALA A 260 -25.87 21.61 7.13
N LEU A 261 -24.83 20.79 7.10
CA LEU A 261 -24.81 19.48 6.47
C LEU A 261 -24.41 18.41 7.49
N GLY A 262 -25.04 17.23 7.42
CA GLY A 262 -24.79 16.11 8.30
C GLY A 262 -25.94 15.93 9.29
N ARG A 263 -25.69 16.13 10.58
CA ARG A 263 -26.69 15.84 11.62
C ARG A 263 -27.92 16.75 11.59
N ALA A 264 -27.81 17.94 10.99
CA ALA A 264 -28.94 18.85 10.83
C ALA A 264 -30.11 18.17 10.10
N GLN A 265 -29.85 17.39 9.04
CA GLN A 265 -30.91 16.76 8.25
C GLN A 265 -31.75 15.76 9.08
N GLU A 266 -31.12 15.01 9.98
CA GLU A 266 -31.83 14.13 10.92
C GLU A 266 -32.74 14.93 11.87
N LEU A 267 -32.21 16.01 12.45
CA LEU A 267 -32.96 16.85 13.37
C LEU A 267 -34.14 17.54 12.68
N LEU A 268 -33.97 17.98 11.43
CA LEU A 268 -35.05 18.57 10.63
C LEU A 268 -36.15 17.53 10.35
N LEU A 269 -35.81 16.28 10.04
CA LEU A 269 -36.78 15.20 9.88
C LEU A 269 -37.56 14.91 11.17
N ILE A 270 -36.90 14.94 12.33
CA ILE A 270 -37.55 14.77 13.64
C ILE A 270 -38.54 15.91 13.90
N LEU A 271 -38.10 17.15 13.66
CA LEU A 271 -38.92 18.35 13.92
C LEU A 271 -40.12 18.45 12.98
N ASP A 272 -39.96 18.19 11.68
CA ASP A 272 -41.06 18.27 10.70
C ASP A 272 -42.12 17.19 10.98
N GLU A 273 -41.69 15.98 11.36
CA GLU A 273 -42.61 14.91 11.80
C GLU A 273 -43.31 15.28 13.11
N PHE A 274 -42.58 15.86 14.08
CA PHE A 274 -43.17 16.29 15.35
C PHE A 274 -44.20 17.40 15.12
N TRP A 275 -43.91 18.43 14.33
CA TRP A 275 -44.86 19.50 14.01
C TRP A 275 -46.07 18.99 13.22
N SER A 276 -45.87 18.05 12.29
CA SER A 276 -46.97 17.43 11.55
C SER A 276 -47.99 16.77 12.48
N ASN A 277 -47.53 16.21 13.60
CA ASN A 277 -48.35 15.51 14.58
C ASN A 277 -48.97 16.42 15.66
N HIS A 278 -48.58 17.71 15.72
CA HIS A 278 -49.00 18.65 16.78
C HIS A 278 -49.54 19.96 16.16
N PRO A 279 -50.83 20.00 15.76
CA PRO A 279 -51.47 21.15 15.13
C PRO A 279 -51.39 22.45 15.95
N GLU A 280 -51.32 22.36 17.27
CA GLU A 280 -51.15 23.50 18.17
C GLU A 280 -49.82 24.26 17.96
N LEU A 281 -48.82 23.62 17.35
CA LEU A 281 -47.51 24.21 17.07
C LEU A 281 -47.41 24.85 15.69
N HIS A 282 -48.43 24.74 14.84
CA HIS A 282 -48.36 25.19 13.44
C HIS A 282 -48.16 26.71 13.28
N ASN A 283 -48.48 27.49 14.31
CA ASN A 283 -48.25 28.94 14.34
C ASN A 283 -46.83 29.31 14.82
N ILE A 284 -46.04 28.35 15.31
CA ILE A 284 -44.69 28.56 15.82
C ILE A 284 -43.69 28.16 14.74
N PRO A 285 -42.88 29.11 14.23
CA PRO A 285 -41.98 28.83 13.11
C PRO A 285 -40.74 28.04 13.53
N ILE A 286 -40.33 27.11 12.66
CA ILE A 286 -39.01 26.48 12.69
C ILE A 286 -38.18 27.08 11.55
N TYR A 287 -37.01 27.61 11.88
CA TYR A 287 -36.07 28.16 10.92
C TYR A 287 -34.84 27.28 10.79
N TYR A 288 -34.52 26.91 9.55
CA TYR A 288 -33.25 26.33 9.19
C TYR A 288 -32.35 27.44 8.62
N ALA A 289 -31.47 27.93 9.48
CA ALA A 289 -30.71 29.14 9.29
C ALA A 289 -29.32 28.85 8.71
N SER A 290 -29.27 28.66 7.40
CA SER A 290 -28.02 28.51 6.65
C SER A 290 -28.13 29.14 5.26
N PRO A 291 -27.14 29.96 4.83
CA PRO A 291 -27.05 30.44 3.46
C PRO A 291 -27.02 29.31 2.41
N LEU A 292 -26.57 28.12 2.82
CA LEU A 292 -26.45 26.95 1.96
C LEU A 292 -27.65 26.02 1.99
N ALA A 293 -28.63 26.27 2.88
CA ALA A 293 -29.78 25.39 3.12
C ALA A 293 -30.39 24.81 1.83
N LYS A 294 -30.74 25.69 0.87
CA LYS A 294 -31.36 25.29 -0.40
C LYS A 294 -30.44 24.41 -1.26
N ARG A 295 -29.15 24.71 -1.32
CA ARG A 295 -28.16 23.93 -2.10
C ARG A 295 -27.89 22.58 -1.44
N CYS A 296 -27.79 22.56 -0.11
CA CYS A 296 -27.62 21.34 0.69
C CYS A 296 -28.76 20.35 0.44
N MET A 297 -30.01 20.83 0.43
CA MET A 297 -31.17 19.96 0.21
C MET A 297 -31.17 19.32 -1.18
N ALA A 298 -30.78 20.07 -2.21
CA ALA A 298 -30.67 19.52 -3.57
C ALA A 298 -29.63 18.37 -3.66
N VAL A 299 -28.52 18.47 -2.92
CA VAL A 299 -27.52 17.41 -2.86
C VAL A 299 -28.08 16.17 -2.15
N TYR A 300 -28.75 16.33 -1.00
CA TYR A 300 -29.39 15.22 -0.29
C TYR A 300 -30.43 14.51 -1.17
N GLN A 301 -31.21 15.26 -1.94
CA GLN A 301 -32.19 14.72 -2.88
C GLN A 301 -31.55 13.97 -4.05
N THR A 302 -30.37 14.41 -4.51
CA THR A 302 -29.65 13.75 -5.60
C THR A 302 -29.11 12.37 -5.18
N TYR A 303 -28.69 12.23 -3.92
CA TYR A 303 -28.05 11.02 -3.40
C TYR A 303 -28.98 10.14 -2.54
N ILE A 304 -30.29 10.17 -2.80
CA ILE A 304 -31.27 9.32 -2.09
C ILE A 304 -30.95 7.82 -2.20
N ASN A 305 -30.33 7.39 -3.29
CA ASN A 305 -29.94 5.99 -3.45
C ASN A 305 -28.89 5.52 -2.43
N ALA A 306 -28.14 6.45 -1.82
CA ALA A 306 -27.19 6.16 -0.75
C ALA A 306 -27.82 6.15 0.66
N MET A 307 -29.11 6.47 0.77
CA MET A 307 -29.86 6.49 2.03
C MET A 307 -30.48 5.14 2.37
N ASN A 308 -31.10 5.03 3.54
CA ASN A 308 -31.76 3.82 4.00
C ASN A 308 -33.02 3.45 3.19
N GLU A 309 -33.55 2.24 3.42
CA GLU A 309 -34.76 1.77 2.72
C GLU A 309 -35.99 2.62 3.03
N ARG A 310 -36.11 3.13 4.26
CA ARG A 310 -37.22 4.02 4.66
C ARG A 310 -37.33 5.23 3.72
N ILE A 311 -36.24 5.98 3.55
CA ILE A 311 -36.22 7.18 2.71
C ILE A 311 -36.39 6.82 1.23
N ARG A 312 -35.72 5.77 0.74
CA ARG A 312 -35.85 5.33 -0.65
C ARG A 312 -37.31 4.97 -1.00
N ASN A 313 -38.00 4.29 -0.09
CA ASN A 313 -39.42 3.93 -0.26
C ASN A 313 -40.34 5.15 -0.14
N GLN A 314 -40.08 6.05 0.81
CA GLN A 314 -40.88 7.25 1.00
C GLN A 314 -40.78 8.20 -0.21
N PHE A 315 -39.59 8.34 -0.79
CA PHE A 315 -39.34 9.24 -1.92
C PHE A 315 -40.16 8.91 -3.17
N ALA A 316 -40.58 7.65 -3.33
CA ALA A 316 -41.49 7.26 -4.42
C ALA A 316 -42.84 7.98 -4.37
N ASN A 317 -43.30 8.38 -3.17
CA ASN A 317 -44.58 9.05 -2.96
C ASN A 317 -44.43 10.54 -2.60
N SER A 318 -43.43 10.89 -1.80
CA SER A 318 -43.22 12.24 -1.29
C SER A 318 -41.76 12.45 -0.93
N ASN A 319 -41.22 13.63 -1.22
CA ASN A 319 -39.85 13.96 -0.85
C ASN A 319 -39.74 14.26 0.66
N PRO A 320 -39.03 13.44 1.46
CA PRO A 320 -38.91 13.64 2.90
C PRO A 320 -38.07 14.87 3.29
N PHE A 321 -37.32 15.46 2.34
CA PHE A 321 -36.53 16.67 2.56
C PHE A 321 -37.24 17.93 2.03
N ASP A 322 -38.49 17.81 1.58
CA ASP A 322 -39.37 18.95 1.32
C ASP A 322 -40.21 19.23 2.56
N PHE A 323 -39.61 19.93 3.52
CA PHE A 323 -40.18 20.15 4.84
C PHE A 323 -41.39 21.10 4.78
N LYS A 324 -42.47 20.73 5.47
CA LYS A 324 -43.73 21.49 5.46
C LYS A 324 -43.76 22.60 6.51
N HIS A 325 -43.07 22.37 7.63
CA HIS A 325 -43.12 23.24 8.81
C HIS A 325 -41.80 23.99 9.04
N ILE A 326 -40.84 23.85 8.13
CA ILE A 326 -39.50 24.43 8.28
C ILE A 326 -39.23 25.42 7.16
N SER A 327 -38.92 26.66 7.56
CA SER A 327 -38.60 27.74 6.62
C SER A 327 -37.08 28.03 6.58
N PRO A 328 -36.49 28.29 5.41
CA PRO A 328 -35.10 28.69 5.33
C PRO A 328 -34.91 30.11 5.87
N LEU A 329 -33.84 30.33 6.64
CA LEU A 329 -33.44 31.66 7.10
C LEU A 329 -32.04 32.00 6.57
N LYS A 330 -31.93 33.07 5.80
CA LYS A 330 -30.66 33.42 5.12
C LYS A 330 -29.67 34.12 6.05
N SER A 331 -30.16 35.03 6.87
CA SER A 331 -29.34 35.89 7.71
C SER A 331 -30.18 36.49 8.85
N ILE A 332 -29.51 37.09 9.83
CA ILE A 332 -30.18 37.68 11.00
C ILE A 332 -31.03 38.90 10.63
N GLU A 333 -30.71 39.61 9.55
CA GLU A 333 -31.49 40.77 9.08
C GLU A 333 -32.85 40.36 8.52
N ASN A 334 -32.98 39.12 8.05
CA ASN A 334 -34.24 38.55 7.55
C ASN A 334 -35.03 37.85 8.66
N PHE A 335 -34.55 37.91 9.90
CA PHE A 335 -35.17 37.25 11.04
C PHE A 335 -35.97 38.25 11.86
N ASP A 336 -37.30 38.15 11.78
CA ASP A 336 -38.18 38.90 12.68
C ASP A 336 -38.35 38.12 13.99
N ASP A 337 -37.72 38.62 15.05
CA ASP A 337 -37.55 37.90 16.32
C ASP A 337 -38.75 38.08 17.26
N VAL A 338 -39.95 37.73 16.77
CA VAL A 338 -41.23 37.92 17.45
C VAL A 338 -41.78 36.59 17.94
N GLY A 339 -42.06 36.50 19.24
CA GLY A 339 -42.66 35.33 19.87
C GLY A 339 -41.72 34.11 19.99
N PRO A 340 -42.27 32.93 20.33
CA PRO A 340 -41.50 31.70 20.38
C PRO A 340 -41.09 31.26 18.98
N SER A 341 -39.88 30.72 18.86
CA SER A 341 -39.36 30.15 17.61
C SER A 341 -38.30 29.09 17.88
N VAL A 342 -38.10 28.20 16.91
CA VAL A 342 -36.99 27.24 16.92
C VAL A 342 -36.05 27.60 15.77
N VAL A 343 -34.77 27.83 16.07
CA VAL A 343 -33.78 28.18 15.06
C VAL A 343 -32.61 27.22 15.11
N MET A 344 -32.40 26.50 14.02
CA MET A 344 -31.22 25.69 13.79
C MET A 344 -30.21 26.49 12.97
N ALA A 345 -29.03 26.75 13.52
CA ALA A 345 -28.05 27.66 12.90
C ALA A 345 -26.62 27.11 12.96
N SER A 346 -25.81 27.45 11.97
CA SER A 346 -24.38 27.12 11.92
C SER A 346 -23.49 28.24 12.47
N PRO A 347 -22.29 27.90 12.99
CA PRO A 347 -21.71 26.56 13.21
C PRO A 347 -22.13 25.93 14.56
N GLY A 348 -21.90 24.61 14.71
CA GLY A 348 -22.23 23.87 15.94
C GLY A 348 -21.42 24.28 17.18
N GLY A 349 -20.16 24.70 17.01
CA GLY A 349 -19.26 25.07 18.11
C GLY A 349 -19.46 26.47 18.70
N LEU A 350 -20.43 27.25 18.20
CA LEU A 350 -20.73 28.64 18.62
C LEU A 350 -19.51 29.60 18.57
N GLN A 351 -18.53 29.34 17.70
CA GLN A 351 -17.33 30.17 17.60
C GLN A 351 -17.61 31.52 16.94
N SER A 352 -18.38 31.49 15.85
CA SER A 352 -18.70 32.65 15.01
C SER A 352 -20.06 32.42 14.33
N GLY A 353 -20.37 33.18 13.28
CA GLY A 353 -21.55 32.94 12.45
C GLY A 353 -22.89 33.22 13.13
N LEU A 354 -23.95 32.72 12.52
CA LEU A 354 -25.33 33.03 12.90
C LEU A 354 -25.73 32.36 14.22
N SER A 355 -25.27 31.13 14.47
CA SER A 355 -25.54 30.46 15.75
C SER A 355 -24.98 31.24 16.94
N ARG A 356 -23.78 31.80 16.81
CA ARG A 356 -23.17 32.66 17.84
C ARG A 356 -23.92 33.97 18.00
N GLN A 357 -24.32 34.64 16.92
CA GLN A 357 -25.09 35.88 16.99
C GLN A 357 -26.43 35.70 17.71
N LEU A 358 -27.14 34.60 17.40
CA LEU A 358 -28.41 34.26 18.07
C LEU A 358 -28.17 33.90 19.53
N PHE A 359 -27.12 33.13 19.84
CA PHE A 359 -26.74 32.83 21.23
C PHE A 359 -26.48 34.09 22.04
N ASP A 360 -25.64 35.01 21.52
CA ASP A 360 -25.31 36.27 22.19
C ASP A 360 -26.58 37.12 22.45
N LYS A 361 -27.57 37.08 21.55
CA LYS A 361 -28.85 37.79 21.69
C LYS A 361 -29.77 37.13 22.73
N TRP A 362 -29.74 35.82 22.88
CA TRP A 362 -30.73 35.05 23.62
C TRP A 362 -30.28 34.53 24.98
N CYS A 363 -28.97 34.49 25.25
CA CYS A 363 -28.39 33.84 26.44
C CYS A 363 -28.83 34.43 27.78
N SER A 364 -29.17 35.73 27.81
CA SER A 364 -29.58 36.44 29.04
C SER A 364 -31.04 36.19 29.46
N ASP A 365 -31.88 35.59 28.61
CA ASP A 365 -33.29 35.33 28.93
C ASP A 365 -33.50 33.86 29.36
N LYS A 366 -33.98 33.68 30.59
CA LYS A 366 -34.24 32.38 31.20
C LYS A 366 -35.35 31.56 30.54
N LYS A 367 -36.18 32.17 29.70
CA LYS A 367 -37.20 31.45 28.92
C LYS A 367 -36.59 30.70 27.74
N ASN A 368 -35.41 31.10 27.27
CA ASN A 368 -34.79 30.51 26.09
C ASN A 368 -34.03 29.23 26.45
N ALA A 369 -33.80 28.39 25.44
CA ALA A 369 -33.00 27.18 25.57
C ALA A 369 -32.01 27.02 24.40
N CYS A 370 -30.84 26.47 24.70
CA CYS A 370 -29.83 26.05 23.73
C CYS A 370 -29.70 24.54 23.80
N VAL A 371 -30.02 23.84 22.71
CA VAL A 371 -29.98 22.38 22.63
C VAL A 371 -28.81 21.96 21.78
N ILE A 372 -27.75 21.46 22.40
CA ILE A 372 -26.52 21.01 21.73
C ILE A 372 -26.71 19.55 21.29
N PRO A 373 -26.75 19.28 19.96
CA PRO A 373 -27.20 18.00 19.46
C PRO A 373 -26.08 17.00 19.14
N GLY A 374 -24.81 17.33 19.35
CA GLY A 374 -23.69 16.47 18.90
C GLY A 374 -22.43 16.65 19.72
N TYR A 375 -21.39 15.89 19.39
CA TYR A 375 -20.09 16.06 20.02
C TYR A 375 -19.56 17.48 19.80
N VAL A 376 -18.95 18.06 20.85
CA VAL A 376 -18.35 19.39 20.79
C VAL A 376 -16.89 19.29 21.22
N VAL A 377 -16.02 19.83 20.37
CA VAL A 377 -14.56 19.81 20.58
C VAL A 377 -14.19 20.72 21.75
N GLU A 378 -13.19 20.29 22.53
CA GLU A 378 -12.61 21.11 23.60
C GLU A 378 -12.09 22.45 23.07
N GLY A 379 -12.20 23.49 23.90
CA GLY A 379 -11.84 24.86 23.51
C GLY A 379 -12.94 25.62 22.77
N THR A 380 -14.08 25.01 22.48
CA THR A 380 -15.24 25.70 21.87
C THR A 380 -16.20 26.29 22.91
N LEU A 381 -16.95 27.35 22.56
CA LEU A 381 -17.97 27.96 23.43
C LEU A 381 -19.09 26.96 23.72
N ALA A 382 -19.49 26.16 22.73
CA ALA A 382 -20.47 25.10 22.93
C ALA A 382 -20.03 24.11 24.03
N LYS A 383 -18.73 23.78 24.10
CA LYS A 383 -18.20 22.95 25.19
C LYS A 383 -18.21 23.68 26.54
N THR A 384 -17.86 24.97 26.56
CA THR A 384 -17.87 25.78 27.79
C THR A 384 -19.27 25.88 28.42
N ILE A 385 -20.32 26.12 27.61
CA ILE A 385 -21.68 26.35 28.13
C ILE A 385 -22.36 25.07 28.65
N ILE A 386 -21.88 23.87 28.28
CA ILE A 386 -22.37 22.60 28.84
C ILE A 386 -22.12 22.54 30.36
N ASN A 387 -21.06 23.20 30.85
CA ASN A 387 -20.76 23.27 32.27
C ASN A 387 -21.54 24.37 33.01
N GLU A 388 -22.50 25.03 32.34
CA GLU A 388 -23.39 26.06 32.89
C GLU A 388 -22.65 27.16 33.69
N PRO A 389 -21.68 27.88 33.08
CA PRO A 389 -21.02 29.00 33.74
C PRO A 389 -22.03 30.12 34.04
N LYS A 390 -21.79 30.91 35.09
CA LYS A 390 -22.68 32.04 35.43
C LYS A 390 -22.70 33.13 34.37
N GLU A 391 -21.57 33.34 33.70
CA GLU A 391 -21.40 34.36 32.67
C GLU A 391 -20.65 33.77 31.48
N VAL A 392 -20.92 34.32 30.30
CA VAL A 392 -20.27 33.98 29.04
C VAL A 392 -19.73 35.25 28.37
N THR A 393 -18.60 35.13 27.69
CA THR A 393 -18.02 36.23 26.92
C THR A 393 -18.67 36.31 25.54
N LEU A 394 -19.31 37.44 25.24
CA LEU A 394 -19.92 37.73 23.94
C LEU A 394 -18.85 38.06 22.88
N MET A 395 -19.23 38.07 21.60
CA MET A 395 -18.29 38.39 20.51
C MET A 395 -17.69 39.79 20.60
N ASN A 396 -18.37 40.74 21.25
CA ASN A 396 -17.88 42.10 21.47
C ASN A 396 -16.93 42.22 22.67
N GLY A 397 -16.60 41.11 23.33
CA GLY A 397 -15.72 41.06 24.50
C GLY A 397 -16.40 41.36 25.84
N LEU A 398 -17.69 41.70 25.85
CA LEU A 398 -18.45 41.93 27.09
C LEU A 398 -18.89 40.61 27.72
N ALA A 399 -19.04 40.60 29.04
CA ALA A 399 -19.65 39.49 29.76
C ALA A 399 -21.18 39.64 29.79
N ALA A 400 -21.89 38.52 29.62
CA ALA A 400 -23.34 38.45 29.78
C ALA A 400 -23.74 37.26 30.67
N PRO A 401 -24.82 37.38 31.46
CA PRO A 401 -25.29 36.27 32.29
C PRO A 401 -25.84 35.14 31.40
N LEU A 402 -25.45 33.90 31.71
CA LEU A 402 -26.04 32.72 31.06
C LEU A 402 -27.28 32.29 31.85
N ASN A 403 -28.44 32.84 31.49
CA ASN A 403 -29.71 32.50 32.11
C ASN A 403 -30.52 31.48 31.30
N MET A 404 -30.29 31.40 29.99
CA MET A 404 -30.94 30.43 29.13
C MET A 404 -30.59 29.00 29.56
N GLN A 405 -31.52 28.06 29.38
CA GLN A 405 -31.29 26.66 29.71
C GLN A 405 -30.39 26.01 28.67
N VAL A 406 -29.37 25.25 29.10
CA VAL A 406 -28.49 24.52 28.19
C VAL A 406 -28.77 23.02 28.30
N TYR A 407 -29.08 22.38 27.18
CA TYR A 407 -29.36 20.96 27.11
C TYR A 407 -28.37 20.26 26.19
N TYR A 408 -27.64 19.29 26.72
CA TYR A 408 -26.85 18.35 25.91
C TYR A 408 -27.68 17.10 25.62
N ILE A 409 -28.07 16.92 24.35
CA ILE A 409 -28.82 15.75 23.87
C ILE A 409 -28.09 15.21 22.65
N SER A 410 -27.23 14.21 22.87
CA SER A 410 -26.38 13.69 21.80
C SER A 410 -27.19 12.94 20.73
N PHE A 411 -27.28 13.54 19.56
CA PHE A 411 -27.58 12.90 18.28
C PHE A 411 -26.29 12.68 17.46
N SER A 412 -25.13 12.75 18.09
CA SER A 412 -23.88 12.43 17.41
C SER A 412 -23.94 11.00 16.91
N ALA A 413 -23.73 10.79 15.61
CA ALA A 413 -23.73 9.45 15.03
C ALA A 413 -22.32 8.89 14.96
N HIS A 414 -21.64 8.91 16.10
CA HIS A 414 -20.43 8.12 16.29
C HIS A 414 -20.80 6.87 17.05
N ALA A 415 -20.02 5.82 16.84
CA ALA A 415 -20.16 4.59 17.60
C ALA A 415 -19.88 4.84 19.08
N ASP A 416 -20.79 4.39 19.94
CA ASP A 416 -20.53 4.32 21.37
C ASP A 416 -19.67 3.09 21.71
N PHE A 417 -19.42 2.87 23.01
CA PHE A 417 -18.67 1.71 23.47
C PHE A 417 -19.33 0.39 23.07
N GLY A 418 -20.65 0.28 23.18
CA GLY A 418 -21.39 -0.94 22.87
C GLY A 418 -21.27 -1.30 21.40
N GLN A 419 -21.44 -0.30 20.53
CA GLN A 419 -21.30 -0.43 19.08
C GLN A 419 -19.86 -0.77 18.67
N THR A 420 -18.87 -0.07 19.23
CA THR A 420 -17.44 -0.30 18.93
C THR A 420 -16.97 -1.66 19.41
N SER A 421 -17.34 -2.03 20.62
CA SER A 421 -17.04 -3.34 21.20
C SER A 421 -17.65 -4.48 20.38
N ALA A 422 -18.91 -4.34 19.95
CA ALA A 422 -19.58 -5.33 19.10
C ALA A 422 -18.92 -5.43 17.72
N PHE A 423 -18.62 -4.30 17.08
CA PHE A 423 -17.97 -4.25 15.77
C PHE A 423 -16.61 -4.95 15.79
N LEU A 424 -15.75 -4.64 16.77
CA LEU A 424 -14.45 -5.28 16.91
C LEU A 424 -14.55 -6.76 17.29
N SER A 425 -15.58 -7.15 18.06
CA SER A 425 -15.79 -8.55 18.44
C SER A 425 -16.24 -9.43 17.28
N GLU A 426 -16.96 -8.86 16.32
CA GLU A 426 -17.35 -9.54 15.08
C GLU A 426 -16.21 -9.57 14.07
N LEU A 427 -15.47 -8.47 13.95
CA LEU A 427 -14.39 -8.32 12.98
C LEU A 427 -13.12 -9.08 13.40
N MET A 428 -12.84 -9.20 14.70
CA MET A 428 -11.68 -9.92 15.26
C MET A 428 -10.29 -9.54 14.70
N PRO A 429 -9.98 -8.25 14.47
CA PRO A 429 -8.68 -7.86 13.93
C PRO A 429 -7.53 -8.20 14.90
N PRO A 430 -6.38 -8.70 14.42
CA PRO A 430 -5.19 -8.93 15.26
C PRO A 430 -4.57 -7.65 15.81
N ASN A 431 -4.69 -6.53 15.08
CA ASN A 431 -4.12 -5.24 15.48
C ASN A 431 -5.20 -4.15 15.40
N ILE A 432 -5.39 -3.41 16.50
CA ILE A 432 -6.35 -2.31 16.61
C ILE A 432 -5.58 -1.04 16.94
N ILE A 433 -5.78 0.01 16.15
CA ILE A 433 -5.21 1.33 16.36
C ILE A 433 -6.34 2.32 16.62
N LEU A 434 -6.39 2.88 17.82
CA LEU A 434 -7.35 3.88 18.22
C LEU A 434 -6.88 5.26 17.77
N VAL A 435 -7.75 5.99 17.09
CA VAL A 435 -7.59 7.39 16.67
C VAL A 435 -8.88 8.15 16.94
N HIS A 436 -8.90 9.46 16.69
CA HIS A 436 -10.09 10.31 16.76
C HIS A 436 -10.85 10.17 18.08
N GLY A 437 -10.22 10.61 19.17
CA GLY A 437 -10.76 10.52 20.52
C GLY A 437 -9.90 11.30 21.50
N GLU A 438 -10.52 11.89 22.52
CA GLU A 438 -9.78 12.58 23.58
C GLU A 438 -8.89 11.60 24.36
N ALA A 439 -7.70 12.05 24.77
CA ALA A 439 -6.66 11.21 25.34
C ALA A 439 -7.13 10.32 26.53
N ASN A 440 -7.91 10.86 27.45
CA ASN A 440 -8.41 10.11 28.60
C ASN A 440 -9.48 9.10 28.19
N GLU A 441 -10.47 9.50 27.39
CA GLU A 441 -11.54 8.61 26.94
C GLU A 441 -11.02 7.49 26.01
N MET A 442 -10.07 7.80 25.12
CA MET A 442 -9.37 6.80 24.31
C MET A 442 -8.54 5.85 25.18
N GLY A 443 -7.87 6.37 26.21
CA GLY A 443 -7.14 5.56 27.20
C GLY A 443 -8.07 4.60 27.94
N ARG A 444 -9.26 5.04 28.35
CA ARG A 444 -10.29 4.20 28.99
C ARG A 444 -10.82 3.12 28.04
N LEU A 445 -11.09 3.48 26.79
CA LEU A 445 -11.52 2.54 25.75
C LEU A 445 -10.47 1.45 25.54
N LYS A 446 -9.20 1.84 25.38
CA LYS A 446 -8.07 0.90 25.27
C LYS A 446 -8.04 -0.10 26.42
N GLN A 447 -8.15 0.35 27.66
CA GLN A 447 -8.11 -0.55 28.82
C GLN A 447 -9.29 -1.54 28.82
N LYS A 448 -10.50 -1.07 28.50
CA LYS A 448 -11.67 -1.97 28.38
C LYS A 448 -11.51 -2.99 27.26
N LEU A 449 -11.00 -2.57 26.10
CA LEU A 449 -10.76 -3.47 24.98
C LEU A 449 -9.65 -4.48 25.31
N ILE A 450 -8.57 -4.09 25.99
CA ILE A 450 -7.52 -5.02 26.44
C ILE A 450 -8.12 -6.09 27.36
N ALA A 451 -8.97 -5.71 28.31
CA ALA A 451 -9.65 -6.66 29.18
C ALA A 451 -10.59 -7.59 28.41
N GLN A 452 -11.35 -7.06 27.44
CA GLN A 452 -12.29 -7.84 26.63
C GLN A 452 -11.61 -8.82 25.66
N PHE A 453 -10.43 -8.46 25.16
CA PHE A 453 -9.66 -9.26 24.21
C PHE A 453 -8.47 -9.96 24.88
N ALA A 454 -8.44 -10.09 26.21
CA ALA A 454 -7.30 -10.66 26.94
C ALA A 454 -6.94 -12.10 26.52
N ASP A 455 -7.96 -12.91 26.19
CA ASP A 455 -7.79 -14.29 25.72
C ASP A 455 -7.47 -14.39 24.22
N LYS A 456 -7.46 -13.24 23.53
CA LYS A 456 -7.23 -13.13 22.09
C LYS A 456 -5.85 -12.52 21.89
N ASN A 457 -5.11 -12.98 20.88
CA ASN A 457 -3.79 -12.42 20.53
C ASN A 457 -3.93 -11.08 19.78
N THR A 458 -4.79 -10.18 20.28
CA THR A 458 -5.14 -8.89 19.68
C THR A 458 -4.37 -7.77 20.37
N LYS A 459 -3.62 -6.98 19.60
CA LYS A 459 -2.87 -5.82 20.08
C LYS A 459 -3.69 -4.56 19.93
N ILE A 460 -3.84 -3.79 21.02
CA ILE A 460 -4.59 -2.53 21.01
C ILE A 460 -3.66 -1.36 21.31
N MET A 461 -3.64 -0.40 20.41
CA MET A 461 -2.68 0.72 20.39
C MET A 461 -3.45 2.05 20.32
N SER A 462 -2.85 3.10 20.88
CA SER A 462 -3.45 4.45 20.97
C SER A 462 -2.33 5.50 20.80
N PRO A 463 -1.73 5.58 19.61
CA PRO A 463 -0.60 6.47 19.34
C PRO A 463 -1.01 7.94 19.45
N LYS A 464 -0.09 8.76 19.96
CA LYS A 464 -0.18 10.22 19.87
C LYS A 464 0.11 10.69 18.44
N ASN A 465 -0.18 11.95 18.15
CA ASN A 465 0.34 12.61 16.95
C ASN A 465 1.85 12.42 16.83
N CYS A 466 2.30 12.11 15.61
CA CYS A 466 3.68 11.83 15.22
C CYS A 466 4.30 10.59 15.90
N GLN A 467 3.51 9.78 16.61
CA GLN A 467 3.97 8.51 17.18
C GLN A 467 3.67 7.36 16.22
N SER A 468 4.71 6.85 15.58
CA SER A 468 4.62 5.71 14.67
C SER A 468 4.33 4.40 15.39
N VAL A 469 3.46 3.60 14.80
CA VAL A 469 3.20 2.20 15.14
C VAL A 469 3.82 1.33 14.06
N GLU A 470 4.78 0.50 14.45
CA GLU A 470 5.50 -0.38 13.54
C GLU A 470 5.05 -1.83 13.70
N MET A 471 4.76 -2.48 12.58
CA MET A 471 4.34 -3.88 12.53
C MET A 471 5.11 -4.58 11.41
N TYR A 472 5.42 -5.87 11.60
CA TYR A 472 6.14 -6.65 10.61
C TYR A 472 5.23 -7.75 10.05
N PHE A 473 5.07 -7.75 8.73
CA PHE A 473 4.27 -8.73 8.01
C PHE A 473 5.15 -9.49 7.01
N THR A 474 5.49 -10.72 7.37
CA THR A 474 6.14 -11.67 6.47
C THR A 474 5.08 -12.29 5.56
N SER A 475 4.97 -11.79 4.33
CA SER A 475 4.21 -12.49 3.30
C SER A 475 5.10 -13.48 2.56
N GLU A 476 4.69 -14.75 2.55
CA GLU A 476 5.24 -15.72 1.60
C GLU A 476 4.98 -15.21 0.18
N LYS A 477 6.03 -15.10 -0.62
CA LYS A 477 5.90 -14.64 -2.01
C LYS A 477 5.37 -15.79 -2.86
N MET A 478 4.07 -15.75 -3.12
CA MET A 478 3.40 -16.68 -4.04
C MET A 478 3.62 -16.23 -5.49
N ALA A 479 4.29 -17.07 -6.28
CA ALA A 479 4.35 -16.93 -7.73
C ALA A 479 3.37 -17.91 -8.38
N LYS A 480 2.55 -17.43 -9.30
CA LYS A 480 1.62 -18.29 -10.07
C LYS A 480 2.27 -18.74 -11.37
N THR A 481 2.28 -20.04 -11.63
CA THR A 481 2.61 -20.57 -12.96
C THR A 481 1.48 -20.24 -13.95
N ILE A 482 1.83 -19.73 -15.13
CA ILE A 482 0.89 -19.45 -16.21
C ILE A 482 1.42 -19.94 -17.56
N GLY A 483 0.53 -20.09 -18.54
CA GLY A 483 0.89 -20.57 -19.88
C GLY A 483 1.25 -22.06 -19.88
N ARG A 484 2.22 -22.46 -20.71
CA ARG A 484 2.67 -23.85 -20.84
C ARG A 484 3.23 -24.43 -19.54
N LEU A 485 3.86 -23.58 -18.71
CA LEU A 485 4.35 -23.98 -17.39
C LEU A 485 3.23 -24.37 -16.41
N ALA A 486 1.97 -24.08 -16.72
CA ALA A 486 0.82 -24.49 -15.92
C ALA A 486 0.16 -25.78 -16.42
N GLU A 487 0.59 -26.35 -17.56
CA GLU A 487 0.00 -27.58 -18.12
C GLU A 487 0.20 -28.79 -17.20
N LYS A 488 1.35 -28.85 -16.52
CA LYS A 488 1.66 -29.83 -15.49
C LYS A 488 1.84 -29.11 -14.16
N THR A 489 1.13 -29.56 -13.13
CA THR A 489 1.39 -29.11 -11.76
C THR A 489 2.71 -29.73 -11.29
N PRO A 490 3.73 -28.92 -10.93
CA PRO A 490 5.03 -29.45 -10.51
C PRO A 490 4.93 -30.14 -9.14
N GLU A 491 5.69 -31.22 -8.96
CA GLU A 491 5.79 -31.93 -7.67
C GLU A 491 6.77 -31.23 -6.72
N VAL A 492 6.65 -31.51 -5.41
CA VAL A 492 7.55 -30.93 -4.40
C VAL A 492 8.97 -31.43 -4.65
N GLY A 493 9.89 -30.51 -4.98
CA GLY A 493 11.28 -30.81 -5.32
C GLY A 493 11.57 -30.86 -6.82
N GLU A 494 10.55 -30.74 -7.68
CA GLU A 494 10.72 -30.61 -9.13
C GLU A 494 11.23 -29.20 -9.48
N THR A 495 12.24 -29.12 -10.34
CA THR A 495 12.80 -27.84 -10.78
C THR A 495 11.86 -27.16 -11.77
N VAL A 496 11.40 -25.96 -11.44
CA VAL A 496 10.61 -25.12 -12.35
C VAL A 496 11.51 -24.03 -12.94
N SER A 497 11.66 -24.02 -14.27
CA SER A 497 12.44 -23.01 -15.00
C SER A 497 11.52 -22.14 -15.87
N GLY A 498 11.71 -20.82 -15.82
CA GLY A 498 10.89 -19.87 -16.57
C GLY A 498 11.26 -18.42 -16.26
N LEU A 499 10.59 -17.50 -16.93
CA LEU A 499 10.68 -16.07 -16.64
C LEU A 499 9.75 -15.70 -15.49
N LEU A 500 10.32 -15.11 -14.43
CA LEU A 500 9.55 -14.55 -13.33
C LEU A 500 9.21 -13.09 -13.61
N VAL A 501 7.94 -12.81 -13.89
CA VAL A 501 7.42 -11.45 -14.12
C VAL A 501 6.74 -10.95 -12.86
N LYS A 502 7.11 -9.73 -12.42
CA LYS A 502 6.48 -9.05 -11.29
C LYS A 502 5.66 -7.87 -11.78
N LYS A 503 4.35 -7.89 -11.53
CA LYS A 503 3.43 -6.77 -11.77
C LYS A 503 2.85 -6.30 -10.45
N GLY A 504 3.26 -5.11 -9.99
CA GLY A 504 2.94 -4.64 -8.63
C GLY A 504 3.49 -5.59 -7.57
N PHE A 505 2.60 -6.23 -6.80
CA PHE A 505 2.96 -7.26 -5.82
C PHE A 505 2.68 -8.70 -6.27
N THR A 506 2.13 -8.87 -7.47
CA THR A 506 1.86 -10.20 -8.03
C THR A 506 3.09 -10.73 -8.75
N TYR A 507 3.40 -12.00 -8.48
CA TYR A 507 4.48 -12.74 -9.14
C TYR A 507 3.87 -13.80 -10.05
N GLN A 508 4.35 -13.87 -11.27
CA GLN A 508 3.95 -14.87 -12.26
C GLN A 508 5.20 -15.50 -12.86
N ILE A 509 5.22 -16.82 -12.99
CA ILE A 509 6.28 -17.54 -13.69
C ILE A 509 5.69 -18.12 -14.98
N MET A 510 6.35 -17.85 -16.11
CA MET A 510 5.88 -18.24 -17.45
C MET A 510 7.04 -18.67 -18.34
N ALA A 511 6.74 -19.45 -19.38
CA ALA A 511 7.76 -19.81 -20.36
C ALA A 511 8.18 -18.55 -21.15
N PRO A 512 9.43 -18.46 -21.67
CA PRO A 512 9.87 -17.33 -22.48
C PRO A 512 8.94 -17.04 -23.67
N ASP A 513 8.45 -18.10 -24.32
CA ASP A 513 7.51 -17.99 -25.44
C ASP A 513 6.18 -17.37 -25.04
N ASP A 514 5.73 -17.56 -23.80
CA ASP A 514 4.42 -17.09 -23.32
C ASP A 514 4.44 -15.60 -22.92
N LEU A 515 5.62 -14.96 -22.88
CA LEU A 515 5.78 -13.58 -22.43
C LEU A 515 4.93 -12.60 -23.24
N HIS A 516 4.91 -12.75 -24.57
CA HIS A 516 4.14 -11.87 -25.45
C HIS A 516 2.62 -12.09 -25.36
N VAL A 517 2.19 -13.24 -24.85
CA VAL A 517 0.76 -13.59 -24.69
C VAL A 517 0.20 -13.00 -23.40
N PHE A 518 0.95 -13.13 -22.30
CA PHE A 518 0.46 -12.79 -20.96
C PHE A 518 1.03 -11.48 -20.39
N SER A 519 1.97 -10.85 -21.10
CA SER A 519 2.50 -9.53 -20.75
C SER A 519 2.34 -8.55 -21.90
N GLN A 520 2.48 -7.26 -21.62
CA GLN A 520 2.54 -6.21 -22.65
C GLN A 520 3.95 -6.08 -23.27
N LEU A 521 4.88 -6.99 -22.93
CA LEU A 521 6.25 -6.96 -23.40
C LEU A 521 6.35 -7.76 -24.69
N SER A 522 6.85 -7.12 -25.75
CA SER A 522 7.20 -7.78 -27.00
C SER A 522 8.60 -8.39 -26.91
N THR A 523 8.75 -9.63 -27.32
CA THR A 523 10.07 -10.25 -27.55
C THR A 523 10.57 -9.88 -28.93
N ALA A 524 11.81 -9.41 -29.03
CA ALA A 524 12.49 -9.17 -30.30
C ALA A 524 13.82 -9.90 -30.30
N ASN A 525 14.08 -10.66 -31.36
CA ASN A 525 15.40 -11.23 -31.62
C ASN A 525 16.16 -10.26 -32.51
N ILE A 526 17.34 -9.82 -32.06
CA ILE A 526 18.19 -8.92 -32.82
C ILE A 526 19.18 -9.79 -33.59
N THR A 527 19.11 -9.76 -34.91
CA THR A 527 20.15 -10.35 -35.77
C THR A 527 21.07 -9.25 -36.24
N GLN A 528 22.38 -9.44 -36.04
CA GLN A 528 23.39 -8.51 -36.49
C GLN A 528 24.02 -9.01 -37.80
N ARG A 529 24.33 -8.06 -38.68
CA ARG A 529 24.98 -8.32 -39.97
C ARG A 529 26.04 -7.25 -40.20
N ILE A 530 27.27 -7.69 -40.49
CA ILE A 530 28.39 -6.81 -40.81
C ILE A 530 29.04 -7.25 -42.12
N SER A 531 29.44 -6.29 -42.95
CA SER A 531 30.23 -6.55 -44.15
C SER A 531 31.65 -6.05 -43.94
N ILE A 532 32.61 -6.96 -44.04
CA ILE A 532 34.02 -6.71 -43.77
C ILE A 532 34.79 -6.74 -45.09
N PRO A 533 35.54 -5.68 -45.45
CA PRO A 533 36.40 -5.68 -46.63
C PRO A 533 37.46 -6.79 -46.54
N TYR A 534 37.48 -7.66 -47.55
CA TYR A 534 38.42 -8.78 -47.63
C TYR A 534 38.60 -9.20 -49.09
N SER A 535 39.85 -9.23 -49.55
CA SER A 535 40.23 -9.54 -50.93
C SER A 535 41.09 -10.81 -51.06
N GLY A 536 41.26 -11.56 -49.96
CA GLY A 536 41.97 -12.84 -49.97
C GLY A 536 41.09 -14.02 -50.39
N ALA A 537 41.70 -15.20 -50.52
CA ALA A 537 40.96 -16.43 -50.79
C ALA A 537 40.18 -16.91 -49.55
N PHE A 538 38.92 -17.31 -49.72
CA PHE A 538 38.06 -17.80 -48.63
C PHE A 538 38.68 -18.94 -47.80
N SER A 539 39.48 -19.79 -48.45
CA SER A 539 40.18 -20.91 -47.82
C SER A 539 41.16 -20.46 -46.72
N VAL A 540 41.69 -19.24 -46.80
CA VAL A 540 42.58 -18.67 -45.79
C VAL A 540 41.79 -18.32 -44.52
N ILE A 541 40.60 -17.73 -44.66
CA ILE A 541 39.69 -17.49 -43.53
C ILE A 541 39.33 -18.82 -42.86
N LYS A 542 38.94 -19.82 -43.65
CA LYS A 542 38.63 -21.17 -43.14
C LYS A 542 39.80 -21.78 -42.35
N HIS A 543 41.02 -21.69 -42.88
CA HIS A 543 42.20 -22.24 -42.22
C HIS A 543 42.52 -21.53 -40.90
N ARG A 544 42.47 -20.19 -40.87
CA ARG A 544 42.72 -19.41 -39.66
C ARG A 544 41.66 -19.63 -38.58
N LEU A 545 40.39 -19.73 -38.96
CA LEU A 545 39.31 -20.03 -38.02
C LEU A 545 39.49 -21.40 -37.38
N LYS A 546 39.88 -22.43 -38.16
CA LYS A 546 40.16 -23.77 -37.63
C LYS A 546 41.34 -23.84 -36.66
N GLN A 547 42.22 -22.83 -36.65
CA GLN A 547 43.30 -22.73 -35.65
C GLN A 547 42.82 -22.16 -34.31
N ILE A 548 41.71 -21.43 -34.31
CA ILE A 548 41.18 -20.72 -33.12
C ILE A 548 39.96 -21.43 -32.55
N TYR A 549 39.09 -21.95 -33.41
CA TYR A 549 37.81 -22.55 -33.06
C TYR A 549 37.79 -24.04 -33.39
N GLU A 550 37.22 -24.83 -32.48
CA GLU A 550 37.08 -26.28 -32.61
C GLU A 550 36.01 -26.66 -33.66
N SER A 551 34.91 -25.89 -33.75
CA SER A 551 33.85 -26.06 -34.76
C SER A 551 33.89 -24.92 -35.79
N VAL A 552 34.22 -25.29 -37.03
CA VAL A 552 34.18 -24.44 -38.22
C VAL A 552 33.70 -25.28 -39.39
N ASP A 553 32.40 -25.25 -39.60
CA ASP A 553 31.68 -26.17 -40.47
C ASP A 553 31.17 -25.48 -41.73
N ALA A 554 31.00 -26.25 -42.80
CA ALA A 554 30.25 -25.77 -43.97
C ALA A 554 28.77 -26.03 -43.71
N PRO A 555 27.86 -25.16 -44.20
CA PRO A 555 26.43 -25.43 -44.08
C PRO A 555 26.07 -26.78 -44.73
N THR A 556 25.08 -27.46 -44.16
CA THR A 556 24.57 -28.75 -44.64
C THR A 556 23.82 -28.67 -45.96
N GLU A 557 23.41 -27.47 -46.37
CA GLU A 557 22.76 -27.19 -47.66
C GLU A 557 23.75 -26.56 -48.65
N GLU A 558 23.68 -26.93 -49.94
CA GLU A 558 24.50 -26.30 -50.98
C GLU A 558 24.12 -24.83 -51.12
N THR A 559 25.04 -23.94 -50.75
CA THR A 559 24.85 -22.48 -50.85
C THR A 559 25.53 -21.95 -52.11
N ASP A 560 24.88 -21.02 -52.82
CA ASP A 560 25.40 -20.35 -54.04
C ASP A 560 26.74 -19.60 -53.85
N ALA A 561 27.19 -19.41 -52.61
CA ALA A 561 28.43 -18.73 -52.29
C ALA A 561 29.17 -19.44 -51.14
N PRO A 562 30.51 -19.37 -51.07
CA PRO A 562 31.29 -19.98 -49.99
C PRO A 562 30.82 -19.48 -48.62
N THR A 563 30.40 -20.42 -47.77
CA THR A 563 29.82 -20.14 -46.45
C THR A 563 30.47 -21.01 -45.37
N LEU A 564 30.68 -20.45 -44.18
CA LEU A 564 31.18 -21.13 -42.98
C LEU A 564 30.32 -20.77 -41.78
N ILE A 565 30.15 -21.72 -40.88
CA ILE A 565 29.50 -21.52 -39.59
C ILE A 565 30.56 -21.76 -38.52
N VAL A 566 30.80 -20.75 -37.68
CA VAL A 566 31.75 -20.83 -36.57
C VAL A 566 30.96 -21.07 -35.30
N HIS A 567 31.28 -22.17 -34.62
CA HIS A 567 30.72 -22.55 -33.32
C HIS A 567 29.18 -22.61 -33.31
N ASP A 568 28.56 -22.98 -34.43
CA ASP A 568 27.10 -23.02 -34.65
C ASP A 568 26.35 -21.69 -34.41
N ARG A 569 27.05 -20.55 -34.37
CA ARG A 569 26.45 -19.26 -34.01
C ARG A 569 26.70 -18.14 -35.01
N VAL A 570 27.89 -18.09 -35.59
CA VAL A 570 28.31 -17.01 -36.48
C VAL A 570 28.45 -17.54 -37.89
N THR A 571 27.62 -17.03 -38.81
CA THR A 571 27.66 -17.39 -40.23
C THR A 571 28.51 -16.39 -40.98
N ILE A 572 29.48 -16.88 -41.75
CA ILE A 572 30.40 -16.10 -42.58
C ILE A 572 30.16 -16.50 -44.03
N ARG A 573 29.85 -15.54 -44.90
CA ARG A 573 29.54 -15.77 -46.31
C ARG A 573 30.34 -14.83 -47.19
N GLN A 574 31.01 -15.37 -48.20
CA GLN A 574 31.67 -14.55 -49.22
C GLN A 574 30.74 -14.28 -50.40
N GLU A 575 29.96 -13.20 -50.33
CA GLU A 575 29.05 -12.80 -51.40
C GLU A 575 29.78 -12.16 -52.60
N THR A 576 30.97 -11.57 -52.38
CA THR A 576 31.81 -11.00 -53.46
C THR A 576 33.30 -11.22 -53.22
N GLU A 577 34.12 -10.98 -54.24
CA GLU A 577 35.59 -11.03 -54.12
C GLU A 577 36.19 -9.90 -53.26
N LYS A 578 35.40 -8.90 -52.86
CA LYS A 578 35.90 -7.70 -52.14
C LYS A 578 35.44 -7.58 -50.70
N TYR A 579 34.42 -8.34 -50.30
CA TYR A 579 33.93 -8.35 -48.93
C TYR A 579 33.37 -9.71 -48.52
N VAL A 580 33.44 -9.95 -47.22
CA VAL A 580 32.82 -11.09 -46.56
C VAL A 580 31.75 -10.55 -45.63
N THR A 581 30.57 -11.15 -45.66
CA THR A 581 29.45 -10.79 -44.81
C THR A 581 29.36 -11.78 -43.66
N MET A 582 29.19 -11.26 -42.45
CA MET A 582 29.05 -12.06 -41.25
C MET A 582 27.70 -11.76 -40.60
N GLN A 583 27.00 -12.79 -40.16
CA GLN A 583 25.65 -12.71 -39.60
C GLN A 583 25.53 -13.62 -38.38
N TRP A 584 24.96 -13.10 -37.29
CA TRP A 584 24.75 -13.83 -36.04
C TRP A 584 23.54 -13.28 -35.30
N SER A 585 22.99 -14.06 -34.36
CA SER A 585 22.00 -13.58 -33.40
C SER A 585 22.72 -12.88 -32.25
N SER A 586 22.26 -11.69 -31.87
CA SER A 586 22.90 -10.90 -30.82
C SER A 586 22.61 -11.51 -29.46
N ASP A 587 23.65 -12.05 -28.85
CA ASP A 587 23.69 -12.57 -27.49
C ASP A 587 25.13 -12.51 -26.97
N PRO A 588 25.36 -12.51 -25.63
CA PRO A 588 26.69 -12.28 -25.07
C PRO A 588 27.77 -13.22 -25.60
N ILE A 589 27.43 -14.44 -25.99
CA ILE A 589 28.41 -15.41 -26.46
C ILE A 589 28.62 -15.26 -27.96
N SER A 590 27.54 -15.16 -28.74
CA SER A 590 27.62 -14.94 -30.19
C SER A 590 28.32 -13.63 -30.53
N ASP A 591 28.07 -12.56 -29.77
CA ASP A 591 28.73 -11.25 -29.94
C ASP A 591 30.25 -11.39 -29.70
N MET A 592 30.65 -12.10 -28.64
CA MET A 592 32.06 -12.32 -28.32
C MET A 592 32.80 -13.15 -29.37
N VAL A 593 32.15 -14.18 -29.91
CA VAL A 593 32.68 -14.99 -31.03
C VAL A 593 32.76 -14.11 -32.28
N SER A 594 31.73 -13.32 -32.56
CA SER A 594 31.67 -12.46 -33.74
C SER A 594 32.79 -11.41 -33.74
N ASP A 595 33.06 -10.75 -32.61
CA ASP A 595 34.13 -9.76 -32.47
C ASP A 595 35.51 -10.38 -32.72
N SER A 596 35.73 -11.57 -32.19
CA SER A 596 36.98 -12.31 -32.40
C SER A 596 37.16 -12.70 -33.88
N VAL A 597 36.10 -13.16 -34.54
CA VAL A 597 36.12 -13.45 -35.98
C VAL A 597 36.40 -12.19 -36.79
N VAL A 598 35.76 -11.07 -36.47
CA VAL A 598 35.99 -9.77 -37.15
C VAL A 598 37.45 -9.33 -37.01
N ALA A 599 37.98 -9.35 -35.79
CA ALA A 599 39.36 -8.98 -35.51
C ALA A 599 40.34 -9.86 -36.30
N MET A 600 40.07 -11.16 -36.38
CA MET A 600 40.87 -12.09 -37.15
C MET A 600 40.81 -11.78 -38.66
N ILE A 601 39.63 -11.57 -39.25
CA ILE A 601 39.50 -11.24 -40.69
C ILE A 601 40.24 -9.93 -41.01
N LEU A 602 40.08 -8.91 -40.18
CA LEU A 602 40.79 -7.62 -40.34
C LEU A 602 42.32 -7.76 -40.23
N ASN A 603 42.80 -8.66 -39.37
CA ASN A 603 44.24 -8.94 -39.25
C ASN A 603 44.79 -9.71 -40.46
N ILE A 604 44.04 -10.65 -41.04
CA ILE A 604 44.46 -11.34 -42.28
C ILE A 604 44.63 -10.33 -43.41
N SER A 605 43.75 -9.32 -43.51
CA SER A 605 43.85 -8.27 -44.53
C SER A 605 45.06 -7.34 -44.36
N ARG A 606 45.73 -7.33 -43.19
CA ARG A 606 46.93 -6.52 -42.92
C ARG A 606 48.24 -7.22 -43.27
N GLU A 607 48.27 -8.55 -43.22
CA GLU A 607 49.45 -9.36 -43.53
C GLU A 607 49.23 -10.11 -44.86
N GLY A 608 49.85 -9.65 -45.95
CA GLY A 608 49.78 -10.35 -47.23
C GLY A 608 50.29 -11.81 -47.14
N PRO A 609 49.64 -12.81 -47.75
CA PRO A 609 49.99 -14.20 -47.52
C PRO A 609 51.27 -14.60 -48.27
N LYS A 610 52.25 -15.17 -47.56
CA LYS A 610 53.26 -16.07 -48.14
C LYS A 610 52.78 -17.50 -47.90
N ILE A 611 52.36 -18.18 -48.97
CA ILE A 611 52.07 -19.62 -48.94
C ILE A 611 53.38 -20.35 -49.23
N THR A 612 53.84 -21.16 -48.28
CA THR A 612 54.85 -22.20 -48.53
C THR A 612 54.22 -23.54 -48.17
N ALA A 613 54.09 -24.43 -49.14
CA ALA A 613 53.67 -25.81 -48.88
C ALA A 613 54.79 -26.54 -48.14
N VAL A 614 54.47 -27.11 -46.97
CA VAL A 614 55.33 -28.08 -46.29
C VAL A 614 54.57 -29.39 -46.26
N ALA A 615 55.15 -30.42 -46.88
CA ALA A 615 54.66 -31.78 -46.78
C ALA A 615 54.81 -32.26 -45.33
N GLU A 616 53.72 -32.74 -44.74
CA GLU A 616 53.75 -33.36 -43.40
C GLU A 616 54.54 -34.69 -43.49
N ALA A 617 55.60 -34.78 -42.70
CA ALA A 617 56.30 -36.03 -42.45
C ALA A 617 55.54 -36.81 -41.37
N GLU A 618 55.01 -37.98 -41.71
CA GLU A 618 54.42 -38.92 -40.75
C GLU A 618 55.50 -39.38 -39.76
N LYS A 619 55.33 -39.05 -38.47
CA LYS A 619 56.17 -39.56 -37.38
C LYS A 619 55.67 -40.95 -36.98
N THR A 620 56.59 -41.91 -36.82
CA THR A 620 56.27 -43.30 -36.49
C THR A 620 55.69 -43.43 -35.07
N GLN A 621 54.75 -44.37 -34.89
CA GLN A 621 54.07 -44.68 -33.62
C GLN A 621 55.05 -44.84 -32.43
N GLU A 622 56.23 -45.39 -32.71
CA GLU A 622 57.27 -45.68 -31.71
C GLU A 622 57.95 -44.41 -31.15
N GLU A 623 58.06 -43.35 -31.95
CA GLU A 623 58.56 -42.04 -31.48
C GLU A 623 57.52 -41.32 -30.61
N MET A 624 56.23 -41.46 -30.93
CA MET A 624 55.14 -40.90 -30.13
C MET A 624 55.03 -41.56 -28.75
N GLU A 625 55.23 -42.88 -28.66
CA GLU A 625 55.20 -43.59 -27.36
C GLU A 625 56.38 -43.21 -26.45
N LYS A 626 57.59 -42.99 -27.01
CA LYS A 626 58.74 -42.50 -26.23
C LYS A 626 58.54 -41.07 -25.74
N MET A 627 57.97 -40.21 -26.59
CA MET A 627 57.61 -38.83 -26.22
C MET A 627 56.58 -38.83 -25.09
N ALA A 628 55.54 -39.68 -25.18
CA ALA A 628 54.50 -39.83 -24.18
C ALA A 628 55.06 -40.24 -22.81
N HIS A 629 55.94 -41.24 -22.75
CA HIS A 629 56.58 -41.67 -21.49
C HIS A 629 57.42 -40.54 -20.87
N LYS A 630 58.14 -39.77 -21.69
CA LYS A 630 58.95 -38.64 -21.21
C LYS A 630 58.08 -37.51 -20.64
N VAL A 631 56.94 -37.23 -21.28
CA VAL A 631 55.97 -36.24 -20.80
C VAL A 631 55.34 -36.70 -19.48
N VAL A 632 54.90 -37.95 -19.39
CA VAL A 632 54.32 -38.54 -18.17
C VAL A 632 55.30 -38.43 -16.99
N TYR A 633 56.56 -38.80 -17.20
CA TYR A 633 57.60 -38.66 -16.17
C TYR A 633 57.79 -37.21 -15.73
N SER A 634 57.91 -36.27 -16.67
CA SER A 634 58.11 -34.84 -16.35
C SER A 634 56.96 -34.23 -15.56
N LEU A 635 55.71 -34.62 -15.87
CA LEU A 635 54.52 -34.14 -15.17
C LEU A 635 54.40 -34.72 -13.76
N LEU A 636 54.78 -35.98 -13.57
CA LEU A 636 54.83 -36.59 -12.23
C LEU A 636 55.91 -35.93 -11.35
N VAL A 637 57.09 -35.64 -11.91
CA VAL A 637 58.13 -34.86 -11.22
C VAL A 637 57.60 -33.47 -10.84
N SER A 638 56.89 -32.80 -11.76
CA SER A 638 56.30 -31.48 -11.46
C SER A 638 55.23 -31.51 -10.36
N LEU A 639 54.47 -32.60 -10.23
CA LEU A 639 53.35 -32.71 -9.28
C LEU A 639 53.78 -33.18 -7.89
N PHE A 640 54.80 -34.04 -7.81
CA PHE A 640 55.20 -34.69 -6.56
C PHE A 640 56.65 -34.39 -6.13
N GLY A 641 57.42 -33.69 -6.96
CA GLY A 641 58.79 -33.29 -6.64
C GLY A 641 59.80 -34.42 -6.82
N ASP A 642 59.85 -35.38 -5.89
CA ASP A 642 60.85 -36.46 -5.88
C ASP A 642 60.29 -37.75 -6.51
N VAL A 643 60.53 -37.90 -7.81
CA VAL A 643 60.18 -39.09 -8.59
C VAL A 643 61.44 -39.70 -9.22
N LYS A 644 61.75 -40.95 -8.87
CA LYS A 644 62.92 -41.68 -9.36
C LYS A 644 62.51 -42.86 -10.22
N VAL A 645 63.33 -43.20 -11.21
CA VAL A 645 63.14 -44.41 -12.01
C VAL A 645 63.75 -45.58 -11.25
N GLY A 646 62.91 -46.54 -10.83
CA GLY A 646 63.31 -47.79 -10.19
C GLY A 646 63.62 -48.91 -11.18
N GLU A 647 63.96 -50.09 -10.66
CA GLU A 647 64.19 -51.29 -11.46
C GLU A 647 62.90 -51.71 -12.22
N GLU A 648 63.07 -52.30 -13.41
CA GLU A 648 61.99 -52.76 -14.31
C GLU A 648 60.98 -51.69 -14.81
N GLY A 649 61.35 -50.41 -14.78
CA GLY A 649 60.52 -49.34 -15.35
C GLY A 649 59.39 -48.84 -14.42
N LYS A 650 59.45 -49.19 -13.13
CA LYS A 650 58.58 -48.62 -12.10
C LYS A 650 59.06 -47.22 -11.68
N LEU A 651 58.14 -46.30 -11.47
CA LEU A 651 58.39 -44.95 -10.96
C LEU A 651 58.18 -44.92 -9.45
N ILE A 652 59.19 -44.48 -8.71
CA ILE A 652 59.16 -44.36 -7.25
C ILE A 652 58.90 -42.89 -6.90
N VAL A 653 57.72 -42.62 -6.38
CA VAL A 653 57.28 -41.29 -5.94
C VAL A 653 57.41 -41.20 -4.43
N THR A 654 58.17 -40.22 -3.93
CA THR A 654 58.36 -40.00 -2.48
C THR A 654 57.76 -38.67 -2.07
N VAL A 655 56.82 -38.69 -1.10
CA VAL A 655 56.16 -37.48 -0.59
C VAL A 655 56.11 -37.57 0.93
N ASP A 656 56.66 -36.57 1.62
CA ASP A 656 56.61 -36.44 3.09
C ASP A 656 57.09 -37.68 3.87
N GLY A 657 58.02 -38.46 3.31
CA GLY A 657 58.59 -39.67 3.91
C GLY A 657 57.91 -40.98 3.51
N ASP A 658 56.76 -40.92 2.86
CA ASP A 658 56.04 -42.08 2.32
C ASP A 658 56.46 -42.36 0.87
N VAL A 659 56.58 -43.65 0.52
CA VAL A 659 57.05 -44.10 -0.79
C VAL A 659 55.93 -44.84 -1.52
N ALA A 660 55.61 -44.38 -2.74
CA ALA A 660 54.67 -45.01 -3.65
C ALA A 660 55.41 -45.53 -4.90
N ARG A 661 55.23 -46.82 -5.22
CA ARG A 661 55.80 -47.45 -6.43
C ARG A 661 54.71 -47.60 -7.47
N LEU A 662 54.84 -46.86 -8.57
CA LEU A 662 53.92 -46.83 -9.70
C LEU A 662 54.49 -47.66 -10.86
N ASP A 663 53.72 -48.60 -11.40
CA ASP A 663 54.04 -49.28 -12.65
C ASP A 663 53.53 -48.46 -13.85
N GLY A 664 54.45 -48.00 -14.70
CA GLY A 664 54.15 -47.11 -15.83
C GLY A 664 53.36 -47.76 -16.96
N LYS A 665 53.21 -49.09 -16.99
CA LYS A 665 52.46 -49.81 -18.06
C LYS A 665 51.00 -50.05 -17.68
N ASN A 666 50.74 -50.51 -16.46
CA ASN A 666 49.40 -50.89 -16.00
C ASN A 666 48.76 -49.85 -15.05
N GLY A 667 49.53 -48.88 -14.54
CA GLY A 667 49.05 -47.84 -13.62
C GLY A 667 48.75 -48.32 -12.19
N GLU A 668 49.25 -49.50 -11.80
CA GLU A 668 49.16 -49.97 -10.42
C GLU A 668 50.13 -49.22 -9.50
N VAL A 669 49.67 -48.89 -8.30
CA VAL A 669 50.44 -48.16 -7.28
C VAL A 669 50.50 -48.98 -5.99
N GLU A 670 51.70 -49.37 -5.60
CA GLU A 670 51.99 -50.00 -4.31
C GLU A 670 52.47 -48.92 -3.32
N CYS A 671 51.71 -48.70 -2.25
CA CYS A 671 52.07 -47.77 -1.19
C CYS A 671 51.34 -48.16 0.11
N ASP A 672 52.01 -48.04 1.26
CA ASP A 672 51.43 -48.31 2.57
C ASP A 672 50.44 -47.21 3.03
N ASN A 673 50.58 -46.00 2.47
CA ASN A 673 49.68 -44.88 2.70
C ASN A 673 48.59 -44.83 1.62
N GLU A 674 47.36 -45.23 1.97
CA GLU A 674 46.20 -45.25 1.05
C GLU A 674 45.86 -43.84 0.49
N GLY A 675 46.11 -42.77 1.23
CA GLY A 675 45.89 -41.40 0.75
C GLY A 675 46.87 -40.99 -0.34
N LEU A 676 48.15 -41.38 -0.21
CA LEU A 676 49.17 -41.14 -1.24
C LEU A 676 48.93 -42.04 -2.47
N LYS A 677 48.56 -43.30 -2.24
CA LYS A 677 48.23 -44.28 -3.28
C LYS A 677 47.15 -43.77 -4.23
N GLU A 678 46.01 -43.31 -3.69
CA GLU A 678 44.91 -42.80 -4.52
C GLU A 678 45.27 -41.48 -5.23
N ARG A 679 46.09 -40.62 -4.60
CA ARG A 679 46.57 -39.37 -5.24
C ARG A 679 47.48 -39.67 -6.44
N VAL A 680 48.45 -40.56 -6.29
CA VAL A 680 49.38 -40.93 -7.38
C VAL A 680 48.64 -41.66 -8.50
N LYS A 681 47.74 -42.59 -8.16
CA LYS A 681 46.91 -43.32 -9.12
C LYS A 681 45.97 -42.41 -9.91
N THR A 682 45.32 -41.46 -9.24
CA THR A 682 44.43 -40.48 -9.88
C THR A 682 45.22 -39.53 -10.78
N ALA A 683 46.37 -39.05 -10.32
CA ALA A 683 47.25 -38.19 -11.12
C ALA A 683 47.74 -38.91 -12.38
N PHE A 684 48.23 -40.15 -12.24
CA PHE A 684 48.69 -40.96 -13.38
C PHE A 684 47.57 -41.19 -14.41
N ARG A 685 46.36 -41.57 -13.97
CA ARG A 685 45.22 -41.77 -14.87
C ARG A 685 44.85 -40.49 -15.64
N ARG A 686 44.86 -39.32 -14.98
CA ARG A 686 44.59 -38.04 -15.62
C ARG A 686 45.66 -37.67 -16.65
N ILE A 687 46.93 -37.86 -16.29
CA ILE A 687 48.05 -37.59 -17.21
C ILE A 687 48.00 -38.54 -18.40
N GLN A 688 47.74 -39.84 -18.19
CA GLN A 688 47.65 -40.82 -19.27
C GLN A 688 46.47 -40.53 -20.21
N SER A 689 45.33 -40.09 -19.67
CA SER A 689 44.18 -39.64 -20.46
C SER A 689 44.47 -38.36 -21.26
N ALA A 690 45.37 -37.50 -20.79
CA ALA A 690 45.74 -36.27 -21.48
C ALA A 690 46.83 -36.49 -22.55
N VAL A 691 47.67 -37.51 -22.38
CA VAL A 691 48.83 -37.78 -23.26
C VAL A 691 48.50 -38.81 -24.35
N ARG A 692 47.46 -39.64 -24.19
CA ARG A 692 46.98 -40.51 -25.26
C ARG A 692 46.06 -39.73 -26.23
N PRO A 693 46.26 -39.84 -27.55
CA PRO A 693 45.31 -39.29 -28.51
C PRO A 693 43.94 -39.96 -28.31
N ILE A 694 42.88 -39.16 -28.33
CA ILE A 694 41.50 -39.65 -28.32
C ILE A 694 41.34 -40.52 -29.58
N PRO A 695 40.95 -41.81 -29.47
CA PRO A 695 40.71 -42.63 -30.64
C PRO A 695 39.59 -41.97 -31.46
N LEU A 696 39.85 -41.71 -32.74
CA LEU A 696 38.81 -41.35 -33.70
C LEU A 696 37.80 -42.49 -33.72
N SER A 697 36.66 -42.30 -33.08
CA SER A 697 35.51 -43.21 -33.21
C SER A 697 35.08 -43.19 -34.67
N ALA A 698 35.04 -44.37 -35.28
CA ALA A 698 34.53 -44.58 -36.62
C ALA A 698 33.06 -44.15 -36.73
N SER A 699 32.81 -43.14 -37.57
CA SER A 699 31.58 -42.91 -38.33
C SER A 699 31.93 -42.05 -39.54
#